data_AF-A4BAS6-F1
#
_entry.id   AF-A4BAS6-F1
#
_cell.length_a   1.000
_cell.length_b   1.000
_cell.length_c   1.000
_cell.angle_alpha   90.00
_cell.angle_beta   90.00
_cell.angle_gamma   90.00
#
_symmetry.space_group_name_H-M   'P 1'
#
loop_
_entity.id
_entity.type
_entity.pdbx_description
1 polymer ?
#
loop_
_entity_poly.entity_id
_entity_poly.type
_entity_poly.pdbx_seq_one_letter_code
_entity_poly.pdbx_strand_id
1 'polypeptide(L)'
;MDMHHQDKSERRRRMWVGFAVSPLAAVLLSSCDVGSPLDNSVPDNGVGNQGNDPIVVDDQEPIFEGVTTERTVALPSSDAPSLPSPPNSMLLPVDYVLPSTASKVTPVAATSSTAANGNNTADKAIDDDLGSRWESASVDDAWIQFDFGEKTAIGSLTLNWEAAHADEYAVYISDDDDTWYQLRYTVGSDGGEEKFFNLKANARYVKLQGIQRATHYGYSIFEAQFASPSLENTVPAMATSRLAYPDYAQDLTPVALENPIDPIDRIQFQLPDGRLVTRFGMMARSRHARERGEEWNEIGYGNNETVDAFGNPQDKGPGAHLNFVGNYFKNRTWGVEFIDNTLVPGVTEPSIVVNQYYQQDQRGGGHSFVRRFDTTGVTGFGWMSPGDLLDDSTYSSGRADCKVVAKPPLDGLKNPNSGYAGVIGANDGCSVVFDRYPRHGKLVADANGVLVNSGETVPSRALVKGDVIEFTGSFFSTREAMDAVGDDGAVRYYTNELTYVMGEGLRPWYGVQPRLMNEPLPEEALQGGLGSVSYDYADNTSFIYQQPHSNIGMENMQRFVEGRRWLHTNLWTGEHNEANNDRNDDGMYLQGPRFNQSSCFGCHINNGRGVAPTVLNQKLDTMAIRVASDETDGNGQQAPNALYGQAMQMNARSLTTGELENWGGGVWVDGFQTKEVALNDGKVVELSQPTYAFEGPRPEVFSVRSAQPLIGMGLLEAIPDDTILSFIKTDDPDGVKGIANLIYDPEVTDAFGQPLVRVGRYGWKAAKVSLRHQVAGAALLDMAVTSPVFPSRACLGGPANCNTTYQDPGLTEDALTLMTQYLHLLAVPAQRSVESGFPKGVTPLPPLDVDPIAIARGETVFTDIRCNACHVMEVQTGNNSAFEEVRNQTIRPYTDLLLHDMGEDLSDKLVEGLAEGRYWRTPALWGIGYAKAVAGDGYPVGFLHDSRARTLEEAIVWHGGEAQKSRDRYVNELSTQQRADLIAFLNSL
;
A
#
# COMPACT_ATOMS: atom_id res chain seq x y z
N MET A 1 47.57 27.35 -30.00
CA MET A 1 48.84 28.07 -29.81
C MET A 1 48.58 29.18 -28.81
N ASP A 2 49.38 29.19 -27.74
CA ASP A 2 49.70 30.27 -26.80
C ASP A 2 48.58 30.88 -25.94
N MET A 3 48.56 30.66 -24.62
CA MET A 3 49.40 31.24 -23.54
C MET A 3 49.20 32.75 -23.31
N HIS A 4 48.63 33.10 -22.15
CA HIS A 4 49.21 33.95 -21.08
C HIS A 4 48.15 34.26 -20.00
N HIS A 5 48.33 33.82 -18.75
CA HIS A 5 48.99 34.51 -17.61
C HIS A 5 48.35 35.85 -17.20
N GLN A 6 47.76 35.92 -15.99
CA GLN A 6 48.46 36.43 -14.80
C GLN A 6 47.67 36.20 -13.51
N ASP A 7 48.45 36.12 -12.44
CA ASP A 7 48.18 35.70 -11.06
C ASP A 7 48.36 36.92 -10.12
N LYS A 8 47.98 36.72 -8.84
CA LYS A 8 48.38 37.39 -7.58
C LYS A 8 47.32 38.30 -6.93
N SER A 9 47.18 38.39 -5.60
CA SER A 9 47.56 37.60 -4.41
C SER A 9 47.20 38.44 -3.15
N GLU A 10 47.27 37.80 -1.96
CA GLU A 10 47.43 38.34 -0.58
C GLU A 10 46.15 38.43 0.28
N ARG A 11 45.99 37.77 1.45
CA ARG A 11 46.80 37.40 2.66
C ARG A 11 46.43 38.26 3.89
N ARG A 12 46.01 37.59 4.98
CA ARG A 12 46.37 37.73 6.44
C ARG A 12 45.19 37.18 7.29
N ARG A 13 45.23 36.04 8.00
CA ARG A 13 45.93 35.58 9.24
C ARG A 13 45.68 36.40 10.53
N ARG A 14 44.99 35.77 11.52
CA ARG A 14 45.36 35.48 12.95
C ARG A 14 44.14 34.83 13.67
N MET A 15 44.17 33.61 14.22
CA MET A 15 44.78 33.11 15.49
C MET A 15 44.19 33.78 16.77
N TRP A 16 43.80 33.14 17.89
CA TRP A 16 43.85 31.75 18.44
C TRP A 16 43.18 31.72 19.87
N VAL A 17 42.74 30.52 20.35
CA VAL A 17 42.51 30.02 21.77
C VAL A 17 41.44 30.69 22.67
N GLY A 18 40.64 30.05 23.55
CA GLY A 18 40.46 28.65 24.01
C GLY A 18 40.17 28.58 25.53
N PHE A 19 39.51 27.50 25.96
CA PHE A 19 39.35 26.89 27.31
C PHE A 19 38.32 27.39 28.36
N ALA A 20 37.30 26.51 28.55
CA ALA A 20 36.86 25.77 29.76
C ALA A 20 36.32 26.48 31.03
N VAL A 21 35.23 25.91 31.57
CA VAL A 21 35.04 25.31 32.93
C VAL A 21 33.52 25.26 33.30
N SER A 22 32.98 24.05 33.55
CA SER A 22 31.73 23.73 34.29
C SER A 22 31.94 23.89 35.81
N PRO A 23 30.94 23.93 36.76
CA PRO A 23 29.78 23.00 36.84
C PRO A 23 28.50 23.42 37.64
N LEU A 24 27.53 22.47 37.69
CA LEU A 24 26.61 22.10 38.79
C LEU A 24 25.29 22.87 39.11
N ALA A 25 24.21 22.05 39.12
CA ALA A 25 23.11 21.92 40.11
C ALA A 25 21.80 22.77 40.02
N ALA A 26 20.74 22.07 39.56
CA ALA A 26 19.56 21.61 40.33
C ALA A 26 18.34 22.54 40.67
N VAL A 27 17.13 21.93 40.54
CA VAL A 27 15.92 22.01 41.41
C VAL A 27 14.68 22.88 41.02
N LEU A 28 13.54 22.17 40.86
CA LEU A 28 12.09 22.38 41.18
C LEU A 28 11.19 23.49 40.55
N LEU A 29 10.07 22.98 40.01
CA LEU A 29 8.65 23.38 40.19
C LEU A 29 8.34 24.63 41.05
N SER A 30 7.62 25.61 40.49
CA SER A 30 6.21 25.94 40.81
C SER A 30 5.84 27.39 40.43
N SER A 31 4.59 27.52 39.96
CA SER A 31 3.66 28.66 39.96
C SER A 31 3.96 29.90 40.82
N CYS A 32 3.56 31.08 40.32
CA CYS A 32 2.66 32.09 40.94
C CYS A 32 2.68 33.36 40.04
N ASP A 33 1.57 33.75 39.39
CA ASP A 33 0.42 34.50 39.93
C ASP A 33 0.71 35.99 40.15
N VAL A 34 0.07 36.90 39.38
CA VAL A 34 -0.50 38.16 39.90
C VAL A 34 -1.57 38.75 38.95
N GLY A 35 -2.84 38.69 39.37
CA GLY A 35 -3.74 39.85 39.58
C GLY A 35 -4.10 40.84 38.45
N SER A 36 -5.38 40.81 38.04
CA SER A 36 -6.20 41.89 37.46
C SER A 36 -6.46 43.04 38.48
N PRO A 37 -7.34 44.07 38.25
CA PRO A 37 -7.98 44.64 37.03
C PRO A 37 -7.99 46.21 37.04
N LEU A 38 -8.66 46.87 36.06
CA LEU A 38 -9.67 47.97 36.22
C LEU A 38 -9.97 48.74 34.90
N ASP A 39 -11.10 48.39 34.28
CA ASP A 39 -12.29 49.23 33.93
C ASP A 39 -12.17 50.75 33.64
N ASN A 40 -12.64 51.23 32.46
CA ASN A 40 -14.00 51.77 32.21
C ASN A 40 -14.12 52.85 31.10
N SER A 41 -15.26 52.83 30.38
CA SER A 41 -16.03 53.92 29.72
C SER A 41 -15.98 54.21 28.18
N VAL A 42 -17.21 54.28 27.63
CA VAL A 42 -17.80 54.47 26.26
C VAL A 42 -18.06 56.01 26.02
N PRO A 43 -18.28 56.65 24.82
CA PRO A 43 -19.22 56.27 23.72
C PRO A 43 -18.97 56.69 22.23
N ASP A 44 -19.58 55.91 21.33
CA ASP A 44 -20.40 56.19 20.13
C ASP A 44 -20.14 57.35 19.12
N ASN A 45 -20.44 57.01 17.85
CA ASN A 45 -20.76 57.78 16.63
C ASN A 45 -19.66 58.23 15.64
N GLY A 46 -19.67 57.59 14.45
CA GLY A 46 -19.05 58.11 13.23
C GLY A 46 -19.17 57.16 12.03
N VAL A 47 -20.30 57.18 11.33
CA VAL A 47 -20.48 56.54 10.00
C VAL A 47 -19.50 57.17 9.01
N GLY A 48 -18.66 56.36 8.36
CA GLY A 48 -17.66 56.82 7.39
C GLY A 48 -17.16 55.69 6.48
N ASN A 49 -18.01 55.32 5.51
CA ASN A 49 -17.67 54.86 4.15
C ASN A 49 -16.31 54.14 3.98
N GLN A 50 -16.28 52.81 4.14
CA GLN A 50 -15.19 51.99 3.62
C GLN A 50 -15.58 51.43 2.25
N GLY A 51 -14.99 52.04 1.22
CA GLY A 51 -14.93 51.47 -0.11
C GLY A 51 -14.00 50.25 -0.13
N ASN A 52 -14.40 49.27 -0.93
CA ASN A 52 -13.63 48.20 -1.55
C ASN A 52 -12.14 48.14 -1.18
N ASP A 53 -11.80 47.31 -0.19
CA ASP A 53 -10.54 46.56 -0.24
C ASP A 53 -10.87 45.12 -0.67
N PRO A 54 -10.23 44.59 -1.72
CA PRO A 54 -10.39 43.20 -2.11
C PRO A 54 -9.80 42.30 -1.02
N ILE A 55 -10.58 41.30 -0.60
CA ILE A 55 -10.09 40.19 0.21
C ILE A 55 -9.02 39.49 -0.62
N VAL A 56 -7.76 39.57 -0.18
CA VAL A 56 -6.66 38.75 -0.71
C VAL A 56 -6.97 37.31 -0.31
N VAL A 57 -7.38 36.50 -1.29
CA VAL A 57 -7.42 35.04 -1.13
C VAL A 57 -5.96 34.58 -1.26
N ASP A 58 -5.42 33.94 -0.24
CA ASP A 58 -4.07 33.37 -0.26
C ASP A 58 -4.05 32.22 -1.29
N ASP A 59 -3.39 32.45 -2.44
CA ASP A 59 -3.28 31.52 -3.56
C ASP A 59 -2.20 30.43 -3.32
N GLN A 60 -2.17 29.83 -2.12
CA GLN A 60 -1.25 28.71 -1.86
C GLN A 60 -1.79 27.42 -2.47
N GLU A 61 -1.00 26.80 -3.35
CA GLU A 61 -1.27 25.45 -3.88
C GLU A 61 -1.34 24.42 -2.75
N PRO A 62 -2.17 23.38 -2.89
CA PRO A 62 -2.21 22.29 -1.94
C PRO A 62 -0.85 21.58 -1.88
N ILE A 63 -0.40 21.29 -0.67
CA ILE A 63 0.87 20.56 -0.43
C ILE A 63 0.76 19.18 -1.07
N PHE A 64 1.75 18.83 -1.89
CA PHE A 64 1.87 17.49 -2.48
C PHE A 64 2.04 16.45 -1.39
N GLU A 65 1.18 15.44 -1.38
CA GLU A 65 1.56 14.15 -0.81
C GLU A 65 2.73 13.62 -1.65
N GLY A 66 3.92 13.67 -1.06
CA GLY A 66 5.09 13.02 -1.62
C GLY A 66 4.95 11.50 -1.53
N VAL A 67 5.82 10.78 -2.25
CA VAL A 67 5.98 9.34 -2.02
C VAL A 67 6.28 9.15 -0.53
N THR A 68 5.59 8.22 0.12
CA THR A 68 5.77 7.95 1.55
C THR A 68 7.25 7.64 1.82
N THR A 69 7.91 8.52 2.56
CA THR A 69 9.33 8.43 2.90
C THR A 69 9.56 7.78 4.26
N GLU A 70 8.55 7.14 4.86
CA GLU A 70 8.76 6.39 6.11
C GLU A 70 9.90 5.40 5.88
N ARG A 71 10.90 5.50 6.77
CA ARG A 71 12.22 4.84 6.76
C ARG A 71 12.29 3.76 5.68
N THR A 72 13.07 4.01 4.61
CA THR A 72 13.63 2.92 3.81
C THR A 72 14.06 1.83 4.78
N VAL A 73 13.49 0.63 4.66
CA VAL A 73 13.87 -0.49 5.53
C VAL A 73 15.38 -0.60 5.38
N ALA A 74 16.11 -0.25 6.45
CA ALA A 74 17.56 -0.26 6.42
C ALA A 74 17.97 -1.71 6.22
N LEU A 75 18.42 -2.02 5.02
CA LEU A 75 18.92 -3.35 4.72
C LEU A 75 20.26 -3.51 5.44
N PRO A 76 20.54 -4.68 6.03
CA PRO A 76 21.85 -5.00 6.58
C PRO A 76 22.98 -4.74 5.59
N SER A 77 24.17 -4.45 6.11
CA SER A 77 25.37 -4.33 5.29
C SER A 77 25.62 -5.63 4.50
N SER A 78 25.95 -5.51 3.21
CA SER A 78 26.14 -6.67 2.33
C SER A 78 27.24 -7.63 2.80
N ASP A 79 28.24 -7.11 3.51
CA ASP A 79 29.40 -7.85 4.01
C ASP A 79 29.26 -8.25 5.48
N ALA A 80 28.09 -8.02 6.09
CA ALA A 80 27.88 -8.36 7.48
C ALA A 80 27.98 -9.87 7.72
N PRO A 81 28.68 -10.32 8.79
CA PRO A 81 28.75 -11.73 9.12
C PRO A 81 27.36 -12.25 9.51
N SER A 82 27.03 -13.46 9.06
CA SER A 82 25.85 -14.19 9.49
C SER A 82 26.30 -15.53 10.07
N LEU A 83 26.02 -15.75 11.36
CA LEU A 83 26.31 -17.04 12.02
C LEU A 83 25.03 -17.88 12.14
N PRO A 84 25.14 -19.21 12.24
CA PRO A 84 23.96 -20.07 12.41
C PRO A 84 23.17 -19.72 13.68
N SER A 85 21.85 -19.96 13.66
CA SER A 85 21.01 -19.89 14.86
C SER A 85 21.49 -20.85 15.96
N PRO A 86 21.24 -20.54 17.24
CA PRO A 86 21.58 -21.43 18.33
C PRO A 86 20.85 -22.76 18.22
N PRO A 87 21.53 -23.91 18.45
CA PRO A 87 20.85 -25.19 18.53
C PRO A 87 19.95 -25.24 19.77
N ASN A 88 18.92 -26.09 19.74
CA ASN A 88 17.98 -26.25 20.87
C ASN A 88 18.66 -26.58 22.21
N SER A 89 19.85 -27.19 22.21
CA SER A 89 20.64 -27.45 23.42
C SER A 89 21.18 -26.20 24.11
N MET A 90 21.18 -25.05 23.43
CA MET A 90 21.57 -23.74 23.95
C MET A 90 20.37 -22.82 24.21
N LEU A 91 19.14 -23.33 24.02
CA LEU A 91 17.90 -22.64 24.33
C LEU A 91 17.15 -23.36 25.46
N LEU A 92 16.36 -22.62 26.21
CA LEU A 92 15.46 -23.19 27.21
C LEU A 92 14.29 -23.89 26.51
N PRO A 93 13.82 -25.03 27.03
CA PRO A 93 12.70 -25.74 26.44
C PRO A 93 11.41 -24.93 26.55
N VAL A 94 10.46 -25.18 25.66
CA VAL A 94 9.19 -24.42 25.58
C VAL A 94 8.37 -24.54 26.86
N ASP A 95 8.45 -25.68 27.55
CA ASP A 95 7.76 -26.00 28.81
C ASP A 95 8.55 -25.61 30.07
N TYR A 96 9.62 -24.81 29.92
CA TYR A 96 10.39 -24.31 31.06
C TYR A 96 9.50 -23.53 32.03
N VAL A 97 9.52 -23.93 33.30
CA VAL A 97 8.73 -23.28 34.36
C VAL A 97 9.35 -21.93 34.72
N LEU A 98 8.66 -20.85 34.35
CA LEU A 98 9.11 -19.49 34.61
C LEU A 98 8.74 -19.03 36.03
N PRO A 99 9.72 -18.57 36.84
CA PRO A 99 9.44 -17.81 38.05
C PRO A 99 8.66 -16.52 37.74
N SER A 100 7.96 -15.98 38.74
CA SER A 100 7.23 -14.72 38.57
C SER A 100 8.15 -13.52 38.34
N THR A 101 9.31 -13.49 38.98
CA THR A 101 10.24 -12.34 38.96
C THR A 101 11.63 -12.77 38.49
N ALA A 102 12.29 -11.91 37.73
CA ALA A 102 13.68 -12.16 37.32
C ALA A 102 14.67 -11.91 38.47
N SER A 103 15.80 -12.64 38.46
CA SER A 103 16.96 -12.36 39.31
C SER A 103 18.11 -11.85 38.46
N LYS A 104 18.92 -10.93 38.99
CA LYS A 104 20.12 -10.46 38.29
C LYS A 104 21.09 -11.62 38.05
N VAL A 105 21.66 -11.68 36.85
CA VAL A 105 22.72 -12.60 36.46
C VAL A 105 23.97 -11.77 36.17
N THR A 106 25.06 -12.04 36.88
CA THR A 106 26.32 -11.29 36.72
C THR A 106 27.37 -12.19 36.06
N PRO A 107 27.98 -11.79 34.93
CA PRO A 107 29.14 -12.47 34.36
C PRO A 107 30.30 -12.49 35.36
N VAL A 108 31.09 -13.57 35.38
CA VAL A 108 32.28 -13.66 36.25
C VAL A 108 33.48 -12.93 35.67
N ALA A 109 33.49 -12.68 34.36
CA ALA A 109 34.51 -11.92 33.66
C ALA A 109 33.97 -11.31 32.36
N ALA A 110 34.59 -10.21 31.91
CA ALA A 110 34.40 -9.65 30.58
C ALA A 110 35.74 -9.50 29.86
N THR A 111 35.76 -9.75 28.55
CA THR A 111 36.92 -9.55 27.67
C THR A 111 36.48 -8.84 26.40
N SER A 112 37.41 -8.27 25.63
CA SER A 112 37.06 -7.54 24.41
C SER A 112 38.21 -7.55 23.41
N SER A 113 37.90 -7.13 22.18
CA SER A 113 38.87 -6.62 21.22
C SER A 113 39.70 -5.44 21.77
N THR A 114 40.69 -4.95 21.01
CA THR A 114 41.58 -3.87 21.46
C THR A 114 40.79 -2.66 22.00
N ALA A 115 40.97 -2.34 23.28
CA ALA A 115 40.38 -1.16 23.90
C ALA A 115 41.02 0.14 23.38
N ALA A 116 40.25 1.23 23.30
CA ALA A 116 40.75 2.54 22.85
C ALA A 116 41.84 3.10 23.78
N ASN A 117 41.73 2.81 25.08
CA ASN A 117 42.67 3.26 26.09
C ASN A 117 42.73 2.25 27.26
N GLY A 118 43.75 2.37 28.12
CA GLY A 118 43.99 1.43 29.21
C GLY A 118 43.06 1.56 30.43
N ASN A 119 42.14 2.53 30.46
CA ASN A 119 41.22 2.77 31.58
C ASN A 119 39.79 2.30 31.31
N ASN A 120 39.37 2.25 30.04
CA ASN A 120 38.02 1.85 29.62
C ASN A 120 38.00 0.37 29.19
N THR A 121 38.38 -0.52 30.11
CA THR A 121 38.51 -1.97 29.89
C THR A 121 37.17 -2.69 29.94
N ALA A 122 37.10 -3.95 29.46
CA ALA A 122 35.84 -4.68 29.33
C ALA A 122 35.09 -4.92 30.66
N ASP A 123 35.79 -5.02 31.79
CA ASP A 123 35.19 -5.16 33.12
C ASP A 123 34.33 -3.96 33.52
N LYS A 124 34.57 -2.79 32.92
CA LYS A 124 33.80 -1.56 33.13
C LYS A 124 32.38 -1.62 32.59
N ALA A 125 32.05 -2.63 31.77
CA ALA A 125 30.69 -2.83 31.27
C ALA A 125 29.85 -3.77 32.16
N ILE A 126 30.41 -4.31 33.26
CA ILE A 126 29.73 -5.24 34.17
C ILE A 126 29.99 -4.89 35.65
N ASP A 127 30.38 -3.64 35.95
CA ASP A 127 30.75 -3.20 37.29
C ASP A 127 29.66 -2.43 38.03
N ASP A 128 28.44 -2.38 37.46
CA ASP A 128 27.26 -1.68 38.00
C ASP A 128 27.45 -0.16 38.16
N ASP A 129 28.39 0.44 37.44
CA ASP A 129 28.71 1.86 37.53
C ASP A 129 28.53 2.58 36.18
N LEU A 130 27.40 3.27 36.01
CA LEU A 130 27.13 4.10 34.83
C LEU A 130 28.07 5.32 34.70
N GLY A 131 28.93 5.59 35.68
CA GLY A 131 30.04 6.56 35.58
C GLY A 131 31.30 5.99 34.92
N SER A 132 31.34 4.68 34.71
CA SER A 132 32.40 3.86 34.13
C SER A 132 31.94 3.31 32.77
N ARG A 133 32.87 2.96 31.87
CA ARG A 133 32.50 2.41 30.55
C ARG A 133 33.62 1.59 29.92
N TRP A 134 33.25 0.61 29.10
CA TRP A 134 34.13 0.00 28.11
C TRP A 134 34.20 0.87 26.85
N GLU A 135 35.37 0.94 26.21
CA GLU A 135 35.56 1.63 24.92
C GLU A 135 36.51 0.84 24.01
N SER A 136 36.03 0.48 22.81
CA SER A 136 36.83 -0.21 21.79
C SER A 136 37.64 0.74 20.92
N ALA A 137 38.66 0.21 20.24
CA ALA A 137 39.30 0.88 19.12
C ALA A 137 38.27 1.30 18.05
N SER A 138 38.60 2.35 17.29
CA SER A 138 37.73 2.91 16.25
C SER A 138 37.70 2.07 14.97
N VAL A 139 37.24 0.82 15.09
CA VAL A 139 37.08 -0.17 14.02
C VAL A 139 35.70 -0.82 14.10
N ASP A 140 35.10 -1.16 12.96
CA ASP A 140 33.73 -1.67 12.90
C ASP A 140 33.61 -3.12 13.39
N ASP A 141 34.68 -3.92 13.36
CA ASP A 141 34.68 -5.33 13.79
C ASP A 141 35.01 -5.54 15.27
N ALA A 142 35.02 -4.48 16.08
CA ALA A 142 35.27 -4.57 17.51
C ALA A 142 34.13 -5.31 18.26
N TRP A 143 34.52 -6.05 19.31
CA TRP A 143 33.61 -6.88 20.10
C TRP A 143 33.91 -6.82 21.60
N ILE A 144 32.90 -7.15 22.42
CA ILE A 144 32.98 -7.40 23.86
C ILE A 144 32.25 -8.71 24.21
N GLN A 145 32.78 -9.46 25.16
CA GLN A 145 32.30 -10.78 25.56
C GLN A 145 32.20 -10.91 27.08
N PHE A 146 31.20 -11.66 27.52
CA PHE A 146 30.85 -11.92 28.91
C PHE A 146 30.92 -13.44 29.16
N ASP A 147 31.76 -13.87 30.12
CA ASP A 147 31.85 -15.26 30.59
C ASP A 147 31.06 -15.40 31.88
N PHE A 148 30.09 -16.32 31.93
CA PHE A 148 29.32 -16.64 33.13
C PHE A 148 29.99 -17.72 33.99
N GLY A 149 31.12 -18.28 33.56
CA GLY A 149 31.91 -19.31 34.25
C GLY A 149 31.32 -20.72 34.08
N GLU A 150 30.00 -20.82 34.01
CA GLU A 150 29.24 -22.03 33.71
C GLU A 150 28.03 -21.72 32.83
N LYS A 151 27.39 -22.78 32.33
CA LYS A 151 26.20 -22.66 31.50
C LYS A 151 25.05 -22.05 32.31
N THR A 152 24.55 -20.90 31.87
CA THR A 152 23.62 -20.06 32.64
C THR A 152 22.36 -19.76 31.84
N ALA A 153 21.21 -19.84 32.51
CA ALA A 153 19.93 -19.45 31.92
C ALA A 153 19.78 -17.92 31.94
N ILE A 154 19.55 -17.34 30.76
CA ILE A 154 19.47 -15.90 30.55
C ILE A 154 18.12 -15.58 29.88
N GLY A 155 17.31 -14.77 30.55
CA GLY A 155 15.99 -14.30 30.11
C GLY A 155 16.05 -12.99 29.33
N SER A 156 16.92 -12.07 29.75
CA SER A 156 17.07 -10.76 29.10
C SER A 156 18.49 -10.21 29.16
N LEU A 157 18.77 -9.28 28.24
CA LEU A 157 19.97 -8.45 28.16
C LEU A 157 19.54 -6.98 28.03
N THR A 158 20.09 -6.11 28.87
CA THR A 158 19.99 -4.65 28.71
C THR A 158 21.37 -4.09 28.40
N LEU A 159 21.50 -3.36 27.29
CA LEU A 159 22.70 -2.63 26.91
C LEU A 159 22.48 -1.14 27.20
N ASN A 160 23.41 -0.52 27.93
CA ASN A 160 23.45 0.93 28.12
C ASN A 160 24.62 1.48 27.32
N TRP A 161 24.36 1.92 26.10
CA TRP A 161 25.34 2.53 25.22
C TRP A 161 25.69 3.95 25.65
N GLU A 162 26.91 4.37 25.31
CA GLU A 162 27.23 5.80 25.21
C GLU A 162 26.78 6.36 23.84
N ALA A 163 27.02 7.65 23.58
CA ALA A 163 26.75 8.24 22.26
C ALA A 163 27.51 7.53 21.12
N ALA A 164 28.69 6.98 21.40
CA ALA A 164 29.46 6.14 20.50
C ALA A 164 28.94 4.68 20.51
N HIS A 165 27.81 4.47 19.87
CA HIS A 165 27.10 3.18 19.76
C HIS A 165 27.30 2.53 18.39
N ALA A 166 26.80 1.30 18.27
CA ALA A 166 26.70 0.63 16.99
C ALA A 166 25.48 1.09 16.20
N ASP A 167 25.63 1.24 14.89
CA ASP A 167 24.48 1.34 13.98
C ASP A 167 23.99 -0.07 13.62
N GLU A 168 24.94 -1.00 13.43
CA GLU A 168 24.69 -2.41 13.14
C GLU A 168 25.58 -3.30 14.04
N TYR A 169 24.98 -4.31 14.66
CA TYR A 169 25.68 -5.26 15.52
C TYR A 169 24.90 -6.57 15.70
N ALA A 170 25.59 -7.60 16.21
CA ALA A 170 24.99 -8.87 16.54
C ALA A 170 25.30 -9.32 17.98
N VAL A 171 24.38 -10.08 18.56
CA VAL A 171 24.60 -10.78 19.85
C VAL A 171 24.77 -12.25 19.56
N TYR A 172 25.91 -12.80 19.96
CA TYR A 172 26.27 -14.20 19.80
C TYR A 172 26.32 -14.92 21.14
N ILE A 173 26.11 -16.23 21.12
CA ILE A 173 26.28 -17.11 22.29
C ILE A 173 27.17 -18.30 21.99
N SER A 174 27.85 -18.81 23.02
CA SER A 174 28.74 -19.97 22.95
C SER A 174 28.76 -20.75 24.28
N ASP A 175 29.04 -22.05 24.22
CA ASP A 175 29.34 -22.90 25.39
C ASP A 175 30.86 -23.04 25.61
N ASP A 176 31.69 -22.79 24.59
CA ASP A 176 33.12 -23.16 24.54
C ASP A 176 34.07 -22.02 24.16
N ASP A 177 33.58 -20.82 23.86
CA ASP A 177 34.35 -19.64 23.38
C ASP A 177 34.91 -19.77 21.95
N ASP A 178 34.70 -20.93 21.30
CA ASP A 178 35.23 -21.24 19.97
C ASP A 178 34.10 -21.29 18.94
N THR A 179 33.00 -21.96 19.27
CA THR A 179 31.84 -22.14 18.41
C THR A 179 30.76 -21.12 18.78
N TRP A 180 30.44 -20.23 17.85
CA TRP A 180 29.51 -19.11 18.07
C TRP A 180 28.23 -19.24 17.24
N TYR A 181 27.11 -18.87 17.86
CA TYR A 181 25.77 -18.85 17.24
C TYR A 181 25.13 -17.47 17.36
N GLN A 182 24.40 -17.04 16.33
CA GLN A 182 23.74 -15.74 16.30
C GLN A 182 22.40 -15.76 17.03
N LEU A 183 22.34 -15.09 18.18
CA LEU A 183 21.13 -14.97 19.01
C LEU A 183 20.28 -13.75 18.61
N ARG A 184 20.89 -12.61 18.33
CA ARG A 184 20.21 -11.38 17.89
C ARG A 184 21.00 -10.66 16.80
N TYR A 185 20.30 -9.90 15.98
CA TYR A 185 20.88 -9.03 14.97
C TYR A 185 20.11 -7.71 14.94
N THR A 186 20.83 -6.60 14.99
CA THR A 186 20.26 -5.26 15.08
C THR A 186 20.85 -4.38 13.98
N VAL A 187 19.98 -3.68 13.25
CA VAL A 187 20.32 -2.66 12.23
C VAL A 187 19.61 -1.37 12.60
N GLY A 188 20.27 -0.23 12.41
CA GLY A 188 19.72 1.09 12.73
C GLY A 188 19.47 1.26 14.23
N SER A 189 20.40 0.80 15.06
CA SER A 189 20.35 1.00 16.52
C SER A 189 20.44 2.50 16.84
N ASP A 190 19.56 2.96 17.74
CA ASP A 190 19.53 4.36 18.20
C ASP A 190 20.50 4.60 19.39
N GLY A 191 21.16 3.54 19.89
CA GLY A 191 21.99 3.58 21.09
C GLY A 191 21.16 3.78 22.36
N GLY A 192 21.76 4.40 23.38
CA GLY A 192 21.11 4.57 24.69
C GLY A 192 20.83 3.24 25.40
N GLU A 193 19.67 3.13 26.05
CA GLU A 193 19.24 1.88 26.70
C GLU A 193 18.49 1.00 25.69
N GLU A 194 19.03 -0.19 25.42
CA GLU A 194 18.41 -1.19 24.54
C GLU A 194 18.13 -2.47 25.30
N LYS A 195 16.87 -2.93 25.26
CA LYS A 195 16.40 -4.10 26.01
C LYS A 195 16.02 -5.25 25.07
N PHE A 196 16.65 -6.38 25.32
CA PHE A 196 16.39 -7.65 24.67
C PHE A 196 15.74 -8.61 25.67
N PHE A 197 14.46 -8.86 25.46
CA PHE A 197 13.67 -9.84 26.20
C PHE A 197 13.63 -11.18 25.46
N ASN A 198 13.11 -12.17 26.17
CA ASN A 198 12.83 -13.52 25.69
C ASN A 198 14.05 -14.14 24.99
N LEU A 199 15.23 -13.93 25.56
CA LEU A 199 16.46 -14.53 25.04
C LEU A 199 16.37 -16.05 25.07
N LYS A 200 15.75 -16.59 26.14
CA LYS A 200 15.66 -18.04 26.39
C LYS A 200 17.00 -18.75 26.22
N ALA A 201 18.10 -18.04 26.44
CA ALA A 201 19.42 -18.60 26.22
C ALA A 201 19.83 -19.44 27.43
N ASN A 202 20.54 -20.52 27.15
CA ASN A 202 21.22 -21.33 28.15
C ASN A 202 22.63 -21.56 27.61
N ALA A 203 23.56 -20.69 27.98
CA ALA A 203 24.90 -20.64 27.41
C ALA A 203 25.92 -20.18 28.46
N ARG A 204 27.21 -20.43 28.22
CA ARG A 204 28.29 -19.95 29.10
C ARG A 204 28.82 -18.56 28.69
N TYR A 205 28.79 -18.24 27.41
CA TYR A 205 29.32 -16.99 26.88
C TYR A 205 28.26 -16.23 26.10
N VAL A 206 28.25 -14.91 26.26
CA VAL A 206 27.54 -13.95 25.40
C VAL A 206 28.56 -12.98 24.82
N LYS A 207 28.49 -12.70 23.52
CA LYS A 207 29.36 -11.73 22.83
C LYS A 207 28.54 -10.75 22.04
N LEU A 208 28.89 -9.48 22.17
CA LEU A 208 28.40 -8.40 21.31
C LEU A 208 29.45 -8.13 20.24
N GLN A 209 29.07 -8.29 18.97
CA GLN A 209 29.92 -8.09 17.81
C GLN A 209 29.46 -6.84 17.06
N GLY A 210 30.30 -5.81 17.00
CA GLY A 210 30.10 -4.67 16.13
C GLY A 210 30.20 -5.05 14.65
N ILE A 211 29.40 -4.38 13.82
CA ILE A 211 29.39 -4.55 12.36
C ILE A 211 29.54 -3.20 11.67
N GLN A 212 28.83 -2.18 12.16
CA GLN A 212 28.96 -0.80 11.68
C GLN A 212 28.81 0.17 12.86
N ARG A 213 29.68 1.17 12.93
CA ARG A 213 29.62 2.22 13.97
C ARG A 213 28.68 3.34 13.52
N ALA A 214 27.85 3.84 14.44
CA ALA A 214 27.00 5.00 14.19
C ALA A 214 27.80 6.33 14.19
N THR A 215 29.03 6.32 14.69
CA THR A 215 29.91 7.48 14.80
C THR A 215 31.33 7.15 14.32
N HIS A 216 32.18 8.16 14.19
CA HIS A 216 33.60 7.93 13.86
C HIS A 216 34.43 7.36 15.02
N TYR A 217 33.91 7.36 16.25
CA TYR A 217 34.55 6.75 17.43
C TYR A 217 34.38 5.23 17.43
N GLY A 218 35.03 4.50 18.36
CA GLY A 218 34.76 3.08 18.59
C GLY A 218 33.44 2.86 19.33
N TYR A 219 33.04 1.62 19.55
CA TYR A 219 31.91 1.27 20.42
C TYR A 219 32.21 1.55 21.89
N SER A 220 31.22 2.08 22.61
CA SER A 220 31.29 2.40 24.03
C SER A 220 30.02 1.99 24.78
N ILE A 221 30.17 1.23 25.86
CA ILE A 221 29.07 0.70 26.68
C ILE A 221 29.33 1.05 28.15
N PHE A 222 28.35 1.71 28.78
CA PHE A 222 28.34 1.95 30.21
C PHE A 222 28.11 0.66 30.98
N GLU A 223 27.06 -0.11 30.65
CA GLU A 223 26.74 -1.34 31.37
C GLU A 223 25.99 -2.34 30.47
N ALA A 224 26.28 -3.63 30.62
CA ALA A 224 25.55 -4.76 30.07
C ALA A 224 24.97 -5.61 31.21
N GLN A 225 23.64 -5.59 31.35
CA GLN A 225 22.94 -6.23 32.47
C GLN A 225 22.18 -7.46 31.99
N PHE A 226 22.31 -8.56 32.72
CA PHE A 226 21.62 -9.82 32.41
C PHE A 226 20.66 -10.19 33.54
N ALA A 227 19.55 -10.84 33.20
CA ALA A 227 18.61 -11.35 34.17
C ALA A 227 18.17 -12.78 33.84
N SER A 228 17.79 -13.55 34.86
CA SER A 228 17.28 -14.89 34.71
C SER A 228 15.91 -14.87 34.00
N PRO A 229 15.52 -15.96 33.33
CA PRO A 229 14.18 -16.09 32.76
C PRO A 229 13.09 -15.97 33.83
N SER A 230 12.04 -15.21 33.55
CA SER A 230 10.84 -15.05 34.37
C SER A 230 9.63 -14.68 33.51
N LEU A 231 8.44 -14.62 34.12
CA LEU A 231 7.23 -14.11 33.46
C LEU A 231 7.32 -12.62 33.07
N GLU A 232 8.28 -11.86 33.62
CA GLU A 232 8.48 -10.44 33.29
C GLU A 232 9.28 -10.23 32.00
N ASN A 233 10.10 -11.21 31.61
CA ASN A 233 11.05 -11.05 30.50
C ASN A 233 11.06 -12.22 29.51
N THR A 234 10.28 -13.28 29.73
CA THR A 234 10.31 -14.48 28.89
C THR A 234 8.89 -14.91 28.56
N VAL A 235 8.63 -15.25 27.30
CA VAL A 235 7.29 -15.61 26.85
C VAL A 235 6.96 -17.05 27.29
N PRO A 236 5.88 -17.26 28.07
CA PRO A 236 5.42 -18.60 28.44
C PRO A 236 4.74 -19.29 27.25
N ALA A 237 4.66 -20.62 27.30
CA ALA A 237 3.80 -21.36 26.39
C ALA A 237 2.32 -21.01 26.64
N MET A 238 1.53 -20.96 25.56
CA MET A 238 0.08 -20.80 25.58
C MET A 238 -0.63 -22.12 25.26
N ALA A 239 -1.83 -22.27 25.79
CA ALA A 239 -2.72 -23.36 25.38
C ALA A 239 -3.20 -23.11 23.94
N THR A 240 -3.16 -24.13 23.08
CA THR A 240 -3.61 -24.02 21.70
C THR A 240 -4.71 -25.02 21.38
N SER A 241 -5.53 -24.68 20.38
CA SER A 241 -6.59 -25.53 19.85
C SER A 241 -6.56 -25.49 18.32
N ARG A 242 -6.74 -26.64 17.67
CA ARG A 242 -6.75 -26.75 16.21
C ARG A 242 -7.81 -25.84 15.59
N LEU A 243 -7.47 -25.26 14.44
CA LEU A 243 -8.42 -24.58 13.58
C LEU A 243 -9.37 -25.62 13.00
N ALA A 244 -10.67 -25.36 13.02
CA ALA A 244 -11.64 -26.26 12.43
C ALA A 244 -11.74 -26.02 10.92
N TYR A 245 -11.70 -27.09 10.14
CA TYR A 245 -11.98 -27.08 8.71
C TYR A 245 -13.08 -28.10 8.37
N PRO A 246 -13.92 -27.81 7.35
CA PRO A 246 -14.98 -28.72 6.90
C PRO A 246 -14.48 -30.12 6.55
N ASP A 247 -15.27 -31.15 6.83
CA ASP A 247 -14.94 -32.53 6.43
C ASP A 247 -15.23 -32.70 4.94
N TYR A 248 -14.19 -32.89 4.15
CA TYR A 248 -14.29 -33.04 2.70
C TYR A 248 -15.12 -34.24 2.25
N ALA A 249 -15.33 -35.26 3.09
CA ALA A 249 -16.21 -36.38 2.74
C ALA A 249 -17.71 -36.07 2.92
N GLN A 250 -18.05 -35.04 3.70
CA GLN A 250 -19.42 -34.75 4.16
C GLN A 250 -19.93 -33.37 3.72
N ASP A 251 -19.05 -32.38 3.58
CA ASP A 251 -19.40 -30.95 3.44
C ASP A 251 -19.04 -30.37 2.05
N LEU A 252 -19.20 -31.17 0.99
CA LEU A 252 -18.69 -30.83 -0.36
C LEU A 252 -19.45 -29.73 -1.11
N THR A 253 -20.61 -29.30 -0.62
CA THR A 253 -21.43 -28.29 -1.31
C THR A 253 -21.41 -27.00 -0.51
N PRO A 254 -20.48 -26.07 -0.80
CA PRO A 254 -20.51 -24.76 -0.17
C PRO A 254 -21.82 -24.06 -0.52
N VAL A 255 -22.35 -23.31 0.43
CA VAL A 255 -23.58 -22.55 0.24
C VAL A 255 -23.22 -21.21 -0.40
N ALA A 256 -23.71 -20.98 -1.61
CA ALA A 256 -23.57 -19.68 -2.26
C ALA A 256 -24.30 -18.61 -1.44
N LEU A 257 -23.81 -17.36 -1.47
CA LEU A 257 -24.59 -16.22 -0.99
C LEU A 257 -25.81 -16.04 -1.91
N GLU A 258 -26.92 -16.65 -1.53
CA GLU A 258 -28.19 -16.54 -2.26
C GLU A 258 -28.86 -15.22 -1.85
N ASN A 259 -28.63 -14.17 -2.65
CA ASN A 259 -29.63 -13.27 -3.21
C ASN A 259 -28.95 -11.99 -3.73
N PRO A 260 -29.36 -11.47 -4.92
CA PRO A 260 -28.99 -10.13 -5.32
C PRO A 260 -29.42 -9.13 -4.24
N ILE A 261 -28.46 -8.34 -3.75
CA ILE A 261 -28.73 -7.25 -2.83
C ILE A 261 -29.00 -6.00 -3.67
N ASP A 262 -29.81 -5.05 -3.21
CA ASP A 262 -29.87 -3.75 -3.88
C ASP A 262 -28.54 -3.01 -3.70
N PRO A 263 -28.03 -2.34 -4.74
CA PRO A 263 -26.78 -1.60 -4.61
C PRO A 263 -26.97 -0.39 -3.70
N ILE A 264 -25.99 -0.08 -2.86
CA ILE A 264 -26.05 1.09 -1.96
C ILE A 264 -25.91 2.40 -2.72
N ASP A 265 -25.27 2.36 -3.90
CA ASP A 265 -25.18 3.48 -4.82
C ASP A 265 -25.45 3.00 -6.25
N ARG A 266 -26.14 3.83 -7.03
CA ARG A 266 -26.46 3.54 -8.43
C ARG A 266 -25.61 4.43 -9.33
N ILE A 267 -24.71 3.84 -10.10
CA ILE A 267 -23.75 4.54 -10.97
C ILE A 267 -24.29 4.76 -12.38
N GLN A 268 -25.22 3.92 -12.87
CA GLN A 268 -25.84 4.13 -14.18
C GLN A 268 -27.22 3.47 -14.31
N PHE A 269 -28.17 4.20 -14.92
CA PHE A 269 -29.52 3.71 -15.22
C PHE A 269 -30.18 4.54 -16.34
N GLN A 270 -31.29 4.07 -16.90
CA GLN A 270 -32.08 4.82 -17.90
C GLN A 270 -33.43 5.22 -17.35
N LEU A 271 -33.85 6.45 -17.62
CA LEU A 271 -35.19 6.95 -17.31
C LEU A 271 -36.23 6.42 -18.33
N PRO A 272 -37.54 6.44 -18.01
CA PRO A 272 -38.58 5.91 -18.89
C PRO A 272 -38.67 6.56 -20.28
N ASP A 273 -38.16 7.78 -20.44
CA ASP A 273 -38.13 8.50 -21.71
C ASP A 273 -36.86 8.22 -22.54
N GLY A 274 -35.93 7.41 -22.02
CA GLY A 274 -34.68 7.04 -22.66
C GLY A 274 -33.48 7.88 -22.24
N ARG A 275 -33.60 8.87 -21.35
CA ARG A 275 -32.43 9.58 -20.82
C ARG A 275 -31.51 8.61 -20.05
N LEU A 276 -30.22 8.64 -20.37
CA LEU A 276 -29.19 7.91 -19.65
C LEU A 276 -28.71 8.76 -18.47
N VAL A 277 -28.76 8.22 -17.26
CA VAL A 277 -28.25 8.86 -16.06
C VAL A 277 -26.99 8.14 -15.63
N THR A 278 -25.88 8.86 -15.53
CA THR A 278 -24.59 8.35 -15.02
C THR A 278 -24.16 9.17 -13.81
N ARG A 279 -23.82 8.49 -12.72
CA ARG A 279 -23.46 9.09 -11.43
C ARG A 279 -22.10 8.61 -11.00
N PHE A 280 -21.27 9.53 -10.54
CA PHE A 280 -19.91 9.20 -10.13
C PHE A 280 -19.39 10.18 -9.07
N GLY A 281 -18.44 9.72 -8.27
CA GLY A 281 -17.76 10.48 -7.25
C GLY A 281 -16.47 11.11 -7.76
N MET A 282 -16.14 12.26 -7.21
CA MET A 282 -14.89 12.97 -7.41
C MET A 282 -14.20 13.19 -6.07
N MET A 283 -12.87 13.24 -6.09
CA MET A 283 -12.06 13.62 -4.94
C MET A 283 -11.01 14.64 -5.35
N ALA A 284 -10.62 15.46 -4.38
CA ALA A 284 -9.59 16.48 -4.54
C ALA A 284 -8.22 15.88 -4.91
N ARG A 285 -7.55 16.47 -5.90
CA ARG A 285 -6.19 16.16 -6.37
C ARG A 285 -5.29 17.38 -6.31
N SER A 286 -4.00 17.16 -6.18
CA SER A 286 -3.03 18.25 -6.19
C SER A 286 -2.87 18.86 -7.59
N ARG A 287 -2.85 18.05 -8.66
CA ARG A 287 -2.57 18.49 -10.03
C ARG A 287 -3.39 17.77 -11.11
N HIS A 288 -3.35 18.30 -12.34
CA HIS A 288 -4.02 17.73 -13.51
C HIS A 288 -3.31 16.45 -14.01
N ALA A 289 -4.03 15.56 -14.71
CA ALA A 289 -3.56 14.23 -15.11
C ALA A 289 -2.36 14.15 -16.06
N ARG A 290 -1.87 15.30 -16.56
CA ARG A 290 -0.81 15.37 -17.58
C ARG A 290 0.31 16.36 -17.22
N GLU A 291 0.34 16.83 -15.97
CA GLU A 291 1.39 17.71 -15.47
C GLU A 291 2.48 16.85 -14.81
N ARG A 292 3.74 16.91 -15.29
CA ARG A 292 4.86 16.09 -14.79
C ARG A 292 5.95 16.95 -14.15
N GLY A 293 5.82 17.31 -12.88
CA GLY A 293 6.84 18.11 -12.17
C GLY A 293 7.15 19.52 -12.76
N GLU A 294 6.66 19.85 -13.96
CA GLU A 294 6.86 21.10 -14.67
C GLU A 294 5.99 22.22 -14.07
N GLU A 295 6.35 23.48 -14.36
CA GLU A 295 5.51 24.64 -14.08
C GLU A 295 4.32 24.63 -15.03
N TRP A 296 3.24 23.95 -14.64
CA TRP A 296 1.92 23.93 -15.30
C TRP A 296 1.90 23.53 -16.79
N ASN A 297 3.03 23.29 -17.45
CA ASN A 297 3.06 23.11 -18.89
C ASN A 297 2.75 21.67 -19.29
N GLU A 298 1.97 21.53 -20.36
CA GLU A 298 1.76 20.24 -21.00
C GLU A 298 3.07 19.72 -21.59
N ILE A 299 3.27 18.40 -21.44
CA ILE A 299 4.32 17.64 -22.10
C ILE A 299 4.41 18.01 -23.60
N GLY A 300 5.54 18.59 -24.00
CA GLY A 300 5.88 18.85 -25.40
C GLY A 300 5.30 20.13 -26.06
N TYR A 301 4.70 21.08 -25.33
CA TYR A 301 4.08 22.27 -25.95
C TYR A 301 4.29 23.60 -25.19
N GLY A 302 4.75 24.66 -25.88
CA GLY A 302 5.03 26.00 -25.31
C GLY A 302 6.52 26.36 -25.33
N ASN A 303 6.97 27.34 -24.50
CA ASN A 303 8.40 27.44 -24.13
C ASN A 303 8.71 26.18 -23.36
N ASN A 304 9.16 25.16 -24.09
CA ASN A 304 9.05 23.79 -23.66
C ASN A 304 10.07 23.49 -22.55
N GLU A 305 9.60 23.36 -21.31
CA GLU A 305 10.43 22.90 -20.19
C GLU A 305 10.74 21.40 -20.28
N THR A 306 9.98 20.67 -21.12
CA THR A 306 10.09 19.22 -21.34
C THR A 306 11.05 18.85 -22.46
N VAL A 307 11.71 19.84 -23.08
CA VAL A 307 12.90 19.60 -23.92
C VAL A 307 13.99 20.61 -23.58
N ASP A 308 15.25 20.17 -23.56
CA ASP A 308 16.38 21.06 -23.35
C ASP A 308 16.61 22.03 -24.53
N ALA A 309 17.58 22.93 -24.39
CA ALA A 309 17.96 23.87 -25.44
C ALA A 309 18.45 23.21 -26.74
N PHE A 310 18.69 21.89 -26.74
CA PHE A 310 19.08 21.09 -27.90
C PHE A 310 17.90 20.28 -28.48
N GLY A 311 16.70 20.38 -27.89
CA GLY A 311 15.51 19.67 -28.30
C GLY A 311 15.43 18.23 -27.79
N ASN A 312 16.25 17.83 -26.82
CA ASN A 312 16.14 16.52 -26.18
C ASN A 312 15.07 16.54 -25.09
N PRO A 313 14.23 15.50 -24.94
CA PRO A 313 13.32 15.38 -23.80
C PRO A 313 14.01 15.67 -22.46
N GLN A 314 13.41 16.51 -21.64
CA GLN A 314 13.71 16.68 -20.22
C GLN A 314 12.49 16.30 -19.41
N ASP A 315 12.64 15.28 -18.58
CA ASP A 315 11.71 14.99 -17.51
C ASP A 315 12.05 15.87 -16.31
N LYS A 316 11.06 16.59 -15.76
CA LYS A 316 11.22 17.42 -14.55
C LYS A 316 10.85 16.68 -13.27
N GLY A 317 10.50 15.40 -13.38
CA GLY A 317 10.13 14.53 -12.28
C GLY A 317 8.62 14.30 -12.18
N PRO A 318 8.19 13.53 -11.18
CA PRO A 318 6.81 13.07 -11.07
C PRO A 318 5.84 14.24 -10.89
N GLY A 319 4.70 14.12 -11.56
CA GLY A 319 3.50 14.91 -11.30
C GLY A 319 2.77 14.49 -10.02
N ALA A 320 1.60 15.08 -9.80
CA ALA A 320 0.82 14.87 -8.58
C ALA A 320 -0.68 14.71 -8.87
N HIS A 321 -1.01 13.92 -9.90
CA HIS A 321 -2.40 13.66 -10.25
C HIS A 321 -3.01 12.53 -9.41
N LEU A 322 -2.35 11.38 -9.37
CA LEU A 322 -2.83 10.20 -8.64
C LEU A 322 -2.64 10.29 -7.10
N ASN A 323 -2.07 11.37 -6.58
CA ASN A 323 -1.87 11.56 -5.15
C ASN A 323 -3.17 11.97 -4.43
N PHE A 324 -3.12 12.07 -3.11
CA PHE A 324 -4.19 12.60 -2.29
C PHE A 324 -3.74 13.93 -1.67
N VAL A 325 -4.68 14.85 -1.53
CA VAL A 325 -4.40 16.10 -0.82
C VAL A 325 -4.42 15.83 0.69
N GLY A 326 -3.71 16.63 1.48
CA GLY A 326 -3.82 16.54 2.95
C GLY A 326 -5.28 16.59 3.41
N ASN A 327 -5.65 15.80 4.41
CA ASN A 327 -7.01 15.67 4.94
C ASN A 327 -8.08 15.30 3.88
N TYR A 328 -7.73 14.55 2.84
CA TYR A 328 -8.64 14.13 1.77
C TYR A 328 -9.94 13.44 2.25
N PHE A 329 -9.95 12.86 3.45
CA PHE A 329 -11.12 12.23 4.08
C PHE A 329 -12.11 13.23 4.72
N LYS A 330 -11.75 14.51 4.90
CA LYS A 330 -12.60 15.53 5.53
C LYS A 330 -13.59 16.16 4.54
N ASN A 331 -14.52 15.38 4.01
CA ASN A 331 -15.57 15.86 3.09
C ASN A 331 -15.03 16.54 1.82
N ARG A 332 -13.80 16.22 1.41
CA ARG A 332 -13.16 16.71 0.17
C ARG A 332 -13.52 15.84 -1.05
N THR A 333 -14.70 15.25 -1.00
CA THR A 333 -15.31 14.44 -2.06
C THR A 333 -16.67 15.01 -2.43
N TRP A 334 -17.16 14.69 -3.62
CA TRP A 334 -18.51 15.07 -4.04
C TRP A 334 -19.01 14.19 -5.17
N GLY A 335 -20.33 14.21 -5.37
CA GLY A 335 -20.98 13.49 -6.45
C GLY A 335 -21.25 14.35 -7.67
N VAL A 336 -21.29 13.71 -8.82
CA VAL A 336 -21.69 14.28 -10.11
C VAL A 336 -22.75 13.39 -10.73
N GLU A 337 -23.77 13.98 -11.36
CA GLU A 337 -24.78 13.27 -12.15
C GLU A 337 -24.89 13.90 -13.53
N PHE A 338 -24.70 13.08 -14.56
CA PHE A 338 -24.94 13.41 -15.95
C PHE A 338 -26.28 12.85 -16.38
N ILE A 339 -27.14 13.70 -16.94
CA ILE A 339 -28.43 13.33 -17.54
C ILE A 339 -28.34 13.56 -19.03
N ASP A 340 -28.03 12.50 -19.77
CA ASP A 340 -27.80 12.50 -21.21
C ASP A 340 -29.07 12.10 -21.97
N ASN A 341 -29.54 12.97 -22.86
CA ASN A 341 -30.74 12.71 -23.68
C ASN A 341 -30.43 12.07 -25.05
N THR A 342 -29.19 11.67 -25.31
CA THR A 342 -28.75 11.06 -26.58
C THR A 342 -29.58 9.85 -27.00
N LEU A 343 -30.07 9.07 -26.03
CA LEU A 343 -30.86 7.86 -26.30
C LEU A 343 -32.38 8.12 -26.32
N VAL A 344 -32.83 9.36 -26.08
CA VAL A 344 -34.25 9.72 -26.16
C VAL A 344 -34.72 9.68 -27.62
N PRO A 345 -35.80 8.95 -27.94
CA PRO A 345 -36.30 8.86 -29.31
C PRO A 345 -36.61 10.24 -29.93
N GLY A 346 -36.00 10.52 -31.09
CA GLY A 346 -36.23 11.74 -31.86
C GLY A 346 -35.29 12.91 -31.52
N VAL A 347 -34.40 12.77 -30.54
CA VAL A 347 -33.33 13.75 -30.28
C VAL A 347 -32.25 13.64 -31.34
N THR A 348 -31.95 14.73 -32.03
CA THR A 348 -30.88 14.83 -33.05
C THR A 348 -29.75 15.76 -32.67
N GLU A 349 -29.98 16.65 -31.69
CA GLU A 349 -29.00 17.56 -31.10
C GLU A 349 -29.01 17.31 -29.59
N PRO A 350 -28.34 16.25 -29.12
CA PRO A 350 -28.33 15.90 -27.72
C PRO A 350 -27.65 16.93 -26.82
N SER A 351 -27.98 16.85 -25.54
CA SER A 351 -27.39 17.62 -24.46
C SER A 351 -27.26 16.78 -23.20
N ILE A 352 -26.33 17.18 -22.33
CA ILE A 352 -26.17 16.64 -20.98
C ILE A 352 -26.53 17.73 -19.97
N VAL A 353 -27.41 17.41 -19.01
CA VAL A 353 -27.54 18.19 -17.77
C VAL A 353 -26.56 17.63 -16.75
N VAL A 354 -25.75 18.49 -16.16
CA VAL A 354 -24.69 18.13 -15.20
C VAL A 354 -25.06 18.71 -13.84
N ASN A 355 -25.34 17.83 -12.89
CA ASN A 355 -25.65 18.17 -11.51
C ASN A 355 -24.45 17.86 -10.61
N GLN A 356 -24.25 18.70 -9.59
CA GLN A 356 -23.21 18.52 -8.57
C GLN A 356 -23.84 18.26 -7.19
N TYR A 357 -23.21 17.40 -6.39
CA TYR A 357 -23.65 16.98 -5.06
C TYR A 357 -22.50 17.10 -4.05
N TYR A 358 -22.30 18.31 -3.56
CA TYR A 358 -21.21 18.62 -2.62
C TYR A 358 -21.54 18.17 -1.20
N GLN A 359 -20.50 17.76 -0.45
CA GLN A 359 -20.59 17.43 0.98
C GLN A 359 -20.59 18.67 1.88
N GLN A 360 -20.20 19.82 1.32
CA GLN A 360 -20.12 21.11 1.98
C GLN A 360 -20.35 22.23 0.98
N ASP A 361 -20.62 23.45 1.48
CA ASP A 361 -20.83 24.61 0.63
C ASP A 361 -19.58 24.89 -0.23
N GLN A 362 -19.79 25.08 -1.54
CA GLN A 362 -18.74 25.37 -2.50
C GLN A 362 -19.04 26.62 -3.30
N ARG A 363 -18.01 27.37 -3.68
CA ARG A 363 -18.11 28.50 -4.60
C ARG A 363 -18.51 28.00 -5.98
N GLY A 364 -19.40 28.73 -6.65
CA GLY A 364 -19.82 28.41 -8.00
C GLY A 364 -18.67 28.46 -9.02
N GLY A 365 -18.65 27.48 -9.93
CA GLY A 365 -17.69 27.36 -11.02
C GLY A 365 -16.62 26.27 -10.81
N GLY A 366 -16.00 25.83 -11.91
CA GLY A 366 -14.90 24.85 -11.85
C GLY A 366 -15.14 23.54 -12.60
N HIS A 367 -15.67 23.59 -13.81
CA HIS A 367 -15.86 22.40 -14.65
C HIS A 367 -15.23 22.63 -16.03
N SER A 368 -14.54 21.61 -16.52
CA SER A 368 -14.04 21.52 -17.89
C SER A 368 -14.62 20.27 -18.54
N PHE A 369 -15.15 20.42 -19.76
CA PHE A 369 -15.80 19.33 -20.52
C PHE A 369 -15.00 18.87 -21.74
N VAL A 370 -14.17 19.75 -22.28
CA VAL A 370 -13.28 19.43 -23.39
C VAL A 370 -12.05 20.29 -23.29
N ARG A 371 -10.91 19.73 -23.67
CA ARG A 371 -9.66 20.47 -23.72
C ARG A 371 -9.68 21.53 -24.83
N ARG A 372 -9.10 22.71 -24.55
CA ARG A 372 -8.79 23.72 -25.57
C ARG A 372 -7.41 23.40 -26.14
N PHE A 373 -7.33 22.22 -26.75
CA PHE A 373 -6.07 21.70 -27.25
C PHE A 373 -5.49 22.75 -28.21
N ASP A 374 -6.12 23.13 -29.30
CA ASP A 374 -5.62 24.06 -30.34
C ASP A 374 -4.87 25.39 -29.98
N THR A 375 -4.82 25.86 -28.72
CA THR A 375 -4.20 27.12 -28.30
C THR A 375 -2.86 26.93 -27.54
N THR A 376 -1.82 27.70 -27.90
CA THR A 376 -0.50 27.74 -27.23
C THR A 376 -0.57 28.29 -25.81
N GLY A 377 0.03 27.59 -24.84
CA GLY A 377 0.08 27.99 -23.42
C GLY A 377 -1.19 27.70 -22.61
N VAL A 378 -2.12 26.92 -23.16
CA VAL A 378 -3.23 26.37 -22.37
C VAL A 378 -2.73 25.12 -21.66
N THR A 379 -2.66 25.20 -20.33
CA THR A 379 -1.84 24.35 -19.46
C THR A 379 -2.60 23.25 -18.72
N GLY A 380 -3.93 23.26 -18.74
CA GLY A 380 -4.72 22.29 -17.96
C GLY A 380 -6.20 22.63 -17.89
N PHE A 381 -6.56 23.83 -18.32
CA PHE A 381 -7.93 24.26 -18.40
C PHE A 381 -8.40 24.23 -19.84
N GLY A 382 -9.30 23.30 -20.13
CA GLY A 382 -9.94 23.21 -21.42
C GLY A 382 -10.79 24.44 -21.74
N TRP A 383 -11.80 24.27 -22.59
CA TRP A 383 -12.94 25.18 -22.49
C TRP A 383 -13.61 24.89 -21.15
N MET A 384 -13.07 25.51 -20.09
CA MET A 384 -13.80 25.75 -18.86
C MET A 384 -15.11 26.40 -19.29
N SER A 385 -16.18 26.14 -18.58
CA SER A 385 -17.34 27.02 -18.61
C SER A 385 -17.18 28.09 -17.53
N PRO A 386 -16.37 29.16 -17.71
CA PRO A 386 -16.67 30.37 -16.99
C PRO A 386 -17.86 31.01 -17.71
N GLY A 387 -19.09 30.57 -17.38
CA GLY A 387 -20.31 31.28 -17.75
C GLY A 387 -21.51 30.49 -18.30
N ASP A 388 -21.69 29.21 -17.97
CA ASP A 388 -22.94 28.48 -18.30
C ASP A 388 -23.57 27.76 -17.10
N LEU A 389 -23.37 28.27 -15.88
CA LEU A 389 -24.21 27.83 -14.77
C LEU A 389 -25.65 28.26 -15.06
N LEU A 390 -26.63 27.45 -14.67
CA LEU A 390 -28.03 27.87 -14.82
C LEU A 390 -28.38 29.14 -14.04
N ASP A 391 -27.56 29.50 -13.04
CA ASP A 391 -27.55 30.80 -12.36
C ASP A 391 -26.11 31.37 -12.26
N ASP A 392 -25.70 32.12 -13.27
CA ASP A 392 -24.39 32.79 -13.31
C ASP A 392 -24.15 33.82 -12.19
N SER A 393 -25.18 34.19 -11.40
CA SER A 393 -24.98 35.05 -10.21
C SER A 393 -24.18 34.33 -9.12
N THR A 394 -24.22 32.99 -9.12
CA THR A 394 -23.39 32.15 -8.24
C THR A 394 -21.91 32.25 -8.56
N TYR A 395 -21.57 32.40 -9.85
CA TYR A 395 -20.21 32.57 -10.34
C TYR A 395 -19.68 34.01 -10.17
N SER A 396 -20.48 35.01 -10.52
CA SER A 396 -20.04 36.41 -10.66
C SER A 396 -20.02 37.23 -9.35
N SER A 397 -20.64 36.75 -8.29
CA SER A 397 -20.71 37.46 -6.99
C SER A 397 -19.54 37.17 -6.05
N GLY A 398 -18.68 36.20 -6.38
CA GLY A 398 -17.52 35.81 -5.57
C GLY A 398 -17.85 35.27 -4.17
N ARG A 399 -19.13 35.05 -3.84
CA ARG A 399 -19.63 34.68 -2.50
C ARG A 399 -20.91 33.84 -2.47
N ALA A 400 -21.58 33.58 -3.60
CA ALA A 400 -22.78 32.75 -3.59
C ALA A 400 -22.39 31.29 -3.74
N ASP A 401 -22.61 30.53 -2.66
CA ASP A 401 -22.22 29.12 -2.61
C ASP A 401 -23.28 28.24 -3.29
N CYS A 402 -22.81 27.28 -4.09
CA CYS A 402 -23.51 26.04 -4.35
C CYS A 402 -23.67 25.30 -3.03
N LYS A 403 -24.91 25.27 -2.54
CA LYS A 403 -25.24 24.66 -1.26
C LYS A 403 -25.23 23.14 -1.33
N VAL A 404 -25.07 22.50 -0.19
CA VAL A 404 -25.20 21.05 -0.08
C VAL A 404 -26.58 20.59 -0.58
N VAL A 405 -26.57 19.66 -1.53
CA VAL A 405 -27.76 19.07 -2.13
C VAL A 405 -27.81 17.60 -1.72
N ALA A 406 -28.88 17.20 -1.03
CA ALA A 406 -29.10 15.78 -0.73
C ALA A 406 -29.13 14.94 -2.01
N LYS A 407 -28.50 13.77 -1.95
CA LYS A 407 -28.46 12.78 -3.04
C LYS A 407 -29.88 12.38 -3.49
N PRO A 408 -30.09 12.20 -4.80
CA PRO A 408 -31.36 11.72 -5.36
C PRO A 408 -31.64 10.23 -5.03
N PRO A 409 -32.88 9.75 -5.23
CA PRO A 409 -33.22 8.33 -5.15
C PRO A 409 -32.36 7.46 -6.08
N LEU A 410 -32.18 6.18 -5.74
CA LEU A 410 -31.34 5.23 -6.49
C LEU A 410 -31.65 5.23 -8.00
N ASP A 411 -32.91 5.02 -8.38
CA ASP A 411 -33.32 4.91 -9.80
C ASP A 411 -34.11 6.13 -10.29
N GLY A 412 -33.86 7.33 -9.74
CA GLY A 412 -34.63 8.52 -10.12
C GLY A 412 -33.90 9.82 -9.89
N LEU A 413 -34.34 10.88 -10.58
CA LEU A 413 -33.81 12.23 -10.41
C LEU A 413 -34.39 12.90 -9.16
N LYS A 414 -33.65 13.86 -8.58
CA LYS A 414 -34.17 14.71 -7.49
C LYS A 414 -35.38 15.53 -7.95
N ASN A 415 -35.28 16.10 -9.14
CA ASN A 415 -36.31 16.89 -9.79
C ASN A 415 -36.70 16.23 -11.13
N PRO A 416 -37.53 15.17 -11.16
CA PRO A 416 -37.78 14.40 -12.37
C PRO A 416 -38.72 15.10 -13.38
N ASN A 417 -39.64 15.92 -12.87
CA ASN A 417 -40.65 16.65 -13.65
C ASN A 417 -40.56 18.17 -13.47
N SER A 418 -39.67 18.59 -12.58
CA SER A 418 -39.34 19.98 -12.28
C SER A 418 -37.83 20.12 -12.50
N GLY A 419 -37.31 21.33 -12.39
CA GLY A 419 -35.89 21.56 -12.49
C GLY A 419 -35.59 23.01 -12.21
N TYR A 420 -34.35 23.42 -12.41
CA TYR A 420 -33.94 24.80 -12.23
C TYR A 420 -34.01 25.57 -13.56
N ALA A 421 -34.49 26.81 -13.52
CA ALA A 421 -34.62 27.69 -14.69
C ALA A 421 -35.29 27.06 -15.94
N GLY A 422 -36.20 26.09 -15.75
CA GLY A 422 -36.89 25.39 -16.84
C GLY A 422 -36.15 24.18 -17.42
N VAL A 423 -34.95 23.86 -16.93
CA VAL A 423 -34.18 22.67 -17.33
C VAL A 423 -34.60 21.49 -16.46
N ILE A 424 -35.42 20.58 -17.01
CA ILE A 424 -35.90 19.39 -16.30
C ILE A 424 -34.72 18.53 -15.86
N GLY A 425 -34.70 18.11 -14.59
CA GLY A 425 -33.62 17.30 -14.03
C GLY A 425 -32.51 18.10 -13.37
N ALA A 426 -32.35 19.38 -13.68
CA ALA A 426 -31.38 20.24 -12.99
C ALA A 426 -31.72 20.35 -11.50
N ASN A 427 -30.71 20.23 -10.63
CA ASN A 427 -30.90 20.20 -9.18
C ASN A 427 -30.99 21.60 -8.56
N ASP A 428 -30.19 22.55 -9.04
CA ASP A 428 -30.15 23.95 -8.58
C ASP A 428 -29.51 24.89 -9.62
N GLY A 429 -29.16 26.12 -9.20
CA GLY A 429 -28.52 27.11 -10.08
C GLY A 429 -27.06 26.79 -10.44
N CYS A 430 -26.44 25.81 -9.78
CA CYS A 430 -25.09 25.36 -10.05
C CYS A 430 -25.03 24.19 -11.06
N SER A 431 -26.18 23.71 -11.54
CA SER A 431 -26.18 22.77 -12.67
C SER A 431 -25.71 23.45 -13.96
N VAL A 432 -25.19 22.65 -14.90
CA VAL A 432 -24.75 23.09 -16.23
C VAL A 432 -25.49 22.31 -17.32
N VAL A 433 -25.77 22.93 -18.46
CA VAL A 433 -26.19 22.23 -19.68
C VAL A 433 -25.09 22.30 -20.71
N PHE A 434 -24.61 21.15 -21.15
CA PHE A 434 -23.62 21.03 -22.21
C PHE A 434 -24.28 20.41 -23.45
N ASP A 435 -24.42 21.19 -24.52
CA ASP A 435 -25.20 20.83 -25.72
C ASP A 435 -24.40 20.97 -27.03
N ARG A 436 -23.20 21.54 -26.97
CA ARG A 436 -22.37 21.82 -28.15
C ARG A 436 -20.89 21.57 -27.91
N TYR A 437 -20.24 20.98 -28.92
CA TYR A 437 -18.79 20.99 -29.01
C TYR A 437 -18.31 22.41 -29.37
N PRO A 438 -17.37 23.00 -28.61
CA PRO A 438 -16.97 24.38 -28.81
C PRO A 438 -16.19 24.59 -30.11
N ARG A 439 -16.21 25.83 -30.58
CA ARG A 439 -15.37 26.27 -31.70
C ARG A 439 -13.90 26.13 -31.29
N HIS A 440 -13.04 25.70 -32.20
CA HIS A 440 -11.60 25.57 -31.95
C HIS A 440 -10.79 25.79 -33.24
N GLY A 441 -9.50 26.02 -33.12
CA GLY A 441 -8.56 26.10 -34.23
C GLY A 441 -8.35 24.73 -34.89
N LYS A 442 -8.35 24.71 -36.22
CA LYS A 442 -8.08 23.51 -37.00
C LYS A 442 -6.60 23.17 -36.90
N LEU A 443 -6.30 21.93 -36.53
CA LEU A 443 -4.92 21.43 -36.52
C LEU A 443 -4.55 20.76 -37.86
N VAL A 444 -3.31 20.96 -38.28
CA VAL A 444 -2.70 20.31 -39.45
C VAL A 444 -1.30 19.85 -39.10
N ALA A 445 -0.85 18.74 -39.71
CA ALA A 445 0.50 18.25 -39.52
C ALA A 445 1.51 19.23 -40.13
N ASP A 446 2.53 19.58 -39.37
CA ASP A 446 3.69 20.32 -39.86
C ASP A 446 4.67 19.40 -40.64
N ALA A 447 5.81 19.94 -41.08
CA ALA A 447 6.83 19.17 -41.81
C ALA A 447 7.41 17.99 -41.01
N ASN A 448 7.23 17.99 -39.69
CA ASN A 448 7.67 16.95 -38.79
C ASN A 448 6.53 15.99 -38.42
N GLY A 449 5.30 16.21 -38.87
CA GLY A 449 4.14 15.39 -38.49
C GLY A 449 3.49 15.80 -37.17
N VAL A 450 3.90 16.91 -36.56
CA VAL A 450 3.28 17.45 -35.34
C VAL A 450 2.04 18.23 -35.73
N LEU A 451 0.92 17.97 -35.05
CA LEU A 451 -0.34 18.68 -35.30
C LEU A 451 -0.30 20.09 -34.67
N VAL A 452 -0.24 21.12 -35.52
CA VAL A 452 -0.16 22.54 -35.15
C VAL A 452 -1.37 23.32 -35.67
N ASN A 453 -1.70 24.44 -35.03
CA ASN A 453 -2.83 25.27 -35.44
C ASN A 453 -2.58 25.89 -36.83
N SER A 454 -3.48 25.60 -37.77
CA SER A 454 -3.41 26.08 -39.16
C SER A 454 -3.81 27.54 -39.33
N GLY A 455 -4.37 28.18 -38.30
CA GLY A 455 -5.02 29.48 -38.38
C GLY A 455 -6.45 29.44 -38.91
N GLU A 456 -6.92 28.30 -39.44
CA GLU A 456 -8.32 28.09 -39.78
C GLU A 456 -9.14 27.74 -38.52
N THR A 457 -10.43 28.07 -38.51
CA THR A 457 -11.34 27.78 -37.39
C THR A 457 -12.30 26.64 -37.76
N VAL A 458 -12.43 25.66 -36.87
CA VAL A 458 -13.51 24.68 -36.86
C VAL A 458 -14.70 25.29 -36.10
N PRO A 459 -15.89 25.42 -36.73
CA PRO A 459 -17.06 25.99 -36.07
C PRO A 459 -17.58 25.10 -34.94
N SER A 460 -18.28 25.70 -33.97
CA SER A 460 -18.99 24.91 -32.96
C SER A 460 -20.13 24.11 -33.60
N ARG A 461 -20.38 22.91 -33.08
CA ARG A 461 -21.45 22.01 -33.55
C ARG A 461 -22.24 21.47 -32.37
N ALA A 462 -23.47 21.01 -32.60
CA ALA A 462 -24.19 20.24 -31.60
C ALA A 462 -23.39 18.97 -31.25
N LEU A 463 -23.58 18.49 -30.01
CA LEU A 463 -23.11 17.17 -29.63
C LEU A 463 -23.81 16.10 -30.49
N VAL A 464 -23.17 14.95 -30.63
CA VAL A 464 -23.74 13.77 -31.29
C VAL A 464 -23.41 12.52 -30.48
N LYS A 465 -24.19 11.46 -30.70
CA LYS A 465 -23.91 10.14 -30.11
C LYS A 465 -22.47 9.70 -30.45
N GLY A 466 -21.74 9.23 -29.45
CA GLY A 466 -20.35 8.81 -29.58
C GLY A 466 -19.31 9.93 -29.46
N ASP A 467 -19.70 11.20 -29.26
CA ASP A 467 -18.72 12.22 -28.88
C ASP A 467 -18.06 11.85 -27.54
N VAL A 468 -16.73 12.03 -27.48
CA VAL A 468 -15.90 11.80 -26.31
C VAL A 468 -15.73 13.12 -25.55
N ILE A 469 -16.20 13.16 -24.31
CA ILE A 469 -16.18 14.31 -23.40
C ILE A 469 -15.14 14.05 -22.30
N GLU A 470 -14.21 14.99 -22.13
CA GLU A 470 -13.17 14.97 -21.10
C GLU A 470 -13.63 15.84 -19.93
N PHE A 471 -14.02 15.20 -18.83
CA PHE A 471 -14.57 15.90 -17.69
C PHE A 471 -13.58 15.95 -16.52
N THR A 472 -13.32 17.16 -16.05
CA THR A 472 -12.64 17.40 -14.77
C THR A 472 -13.35 18.52 -14.02
N GLY A 473 -13.49 18.33 -12.72
CA GLY A 473 -14.00 19.32 -11.78
C GLY A 473 -12.87 20.01 -11.03
N SER A 474 -13.25 21.00 -10.24
CA SER A 474 -12.36 21.61 -9.26
C SER A 474 -13.17 21.95 -8.02
N PHE A 475 -12.53 21.80 -6.86
CA PHE A 475 -13.14 22.03 -5.55
C PHE A 475 -12.74 23.39 -5.01
N PHE A 476 -13.74 24.21 -4.68
CA PHE A 476 -13.55 25.54 -4.09
C PHE A 476 -14.50 25.75 -2.92
N SER A 477 -14.18 25.29 -1.72
CA SER A 477 -15.02 25.57 -0.54
C SER A 477 -14.83 27.00 0.03
N THR A 478 -15.67 27.39 0.98
CA THR A 478 -15.44 28.63 1.75
C THR A 478 -14.52 28.34 2.93
N ARG A 479 -13.75 29.34 3.36
CA ARG A 479 -12.87 29.19 4.53
C ARG A 479 -13.68 28.84 5.76
N GLU A 480 -14.84 29.46 5.90
CA GLU A 480 -15.80 29.24 6.99
C GLU A 480 -16.33 27.79 7.00
N ALA A 481 -16.61 27.20 5.84
CA ALA A 481 -17.05 25.81 5.75
C ALA A 481 -15.92 24.82 6.10
N MET A 482 -14.68 25.07 5.64
CA MET A 482 -13.52 24.25 6.00
C MET A 482 -13.22 24.37 7.51
N ASP A 483 -13.20 25.58 8.07
CA ASP A 483 -12.95 25.81 9.50
C ASP A 483 -14.01 25.12 10.37
N ALA A 484 -15.27 25.08 9.94
CA ALA A 484 -16.37 24.42 10.67
C ALA A 484 -16.20 22.90 10.77
N VAL A 485 -15.47 22.27 9.85
CA VAL A 485 -15.10 20.84 9.90
C VAL A 485 -13.67 20.63 10.40
N GLY A 486 -13.05 21.69 10.95
CA GLY A 486 -11.73 21.66 11.55
C GLY A 486 -10.59 21.51 10.54
N ASP A 487 -10.75 22.04 9.34
CA ASP A 487 -9.75 22.00 8.26
C ASP A 487 -9.30 23.41 7.90
N ASP A 488 -8.02 23.70 8.04
CA ASP A 488 -7.43 25.03 7.82
C ASP A 488 -6.71 25.17 6.47
N GLY A 489 -6.73 24.14 5.63
CA GLY A 489 -6.06 24.08 4.33
C GLY A 489 -6.62 25.08 3.32
N ALA A 490 -5.72 25.81 2.64
CA ALA A 490 -6.06 26.79 1.60
C ALA A 490 -6.89 26.16 0.45
N VAL A 491 -7.80 26.94 -0.14
CA VAL A 491 -9.02 26.38 -0.73
C VAL A 491 -9.05 26.43 -2.26
N ARG A 492 -8.30 25.55 -2.93
CA ARG A 492 -8.43 25.19 -4.37
C ARG A 492 -7.84 23.80 -4.63
N TYR A 493 -8.59 22.90 -5.27
CA TYR A 493 -8.10 21.58 -5.69
C TYR A 493 -8.61 21.17 -7.08
N TYR A 494 -7.86 20.31 -7.76
CA TYR A 494 -8.32 19.58 -8.95
C TYR A 494 -9.15 18.37 -8.57
N THR A 495 -9.66 17.67 -9.60
CA THR A 495 -10.17 16.31 -9.44
C THR A 495 -9.46 15.31 -10.31
N ASN A 496 -9.84 14.04 -10.12
CA ASN A 496 -9.75 13.01 -11.14
C ASN A 496 -10.23 13.53 -12.50
N GLU A 497 -9.57 13.10 -13.57
CA GLU A 497 -10.01 13.34 -14.94
C GLU A 497 -10.72 12.10 -15.49
N LEU A 498 -11.92 12.31 -16.03
CA LEU A 498 -12.82 11.26 -16.47
C LEU A 498 -13.15 11.42 -17.96
N THR A 499 -13.49 10.31 -18.60
CA THR A 499 -13.99 10.30 -19.97
C THR A 499 -15.42 9.82 -20.00
N TYR A 500 -16.29 10.58 -20.67
CA TYR A 500 -17.69 10.23 -20.89
C TYR A 500 -17.96 10.13 -22.39
N VAL A 501 -18.61 9.05 -22.83
CA VAL A 501 -19.02 8.86 -24.23
C VAL A 501 -20.52 9.08 -24.34
N MET A 502 -20.93 10.02 -25.19
CA MET A 502 -22.35 10.39 -25.39
C MET A 502 -23.19 9.17 -25.78
N GLY A 503 -24.21 8.88 -24.98
CA GLY A 503 -25.13 7.75 -25.12
C GLY A 503 -24.61 6.42 -24.55
N GLU A 504 -23.47 6.44 -23.86
CA GLU A 504 -22.76 5.23 -23.41
C GLU A 504 -22.31 5.26 -21.95
N GLY A 505 -21.94 6.43 -21.42
CA GLY A 505 -21.50 6.58 -20.03
C GLY A 505 -19.98 6.79 -19.87
N LEU A 506 -19.50 6.61 -18.64
CA LEU A 506 -18.07 6.72 -18.32
C LEU A 506 -17.26 5.59 -18.94
N ARG A 507 -16.03 5.90 -19.36
CA ARG A 507 -15.04 4.95 -19.88
C ARG A 507 -13.64 5.26 -19.31
N PRO A 508 -12.86 4.24 -18.93
CA PRO A 508 -11.42 4.39 -18.76
C PRO A 508 -10.77 4.83 -20.08
N TRP A 509 -9.66 5.56 -20.01
CA TRP A 509 -9.13 6.28 -21.17
C TRP A 509 -7.62 6.19 -21.31
N TYR A 510 -7.16 6.46 -22.54
CA TYR A 510 -5.76 6.68 -22.88
C TYR A 510 -5.65 7.93 -23.77
N GLY A 511 -4.45 8.49 -23.88
CA GLY A 511 -4.19 9.71 -24.60
C GLY A 511 -3.81 9.44 -26.06
N VAL A 512 -4.47 10.10 -27.00
CA VAL A 512 -4.16 10.05 -28.45
C VAL A 512 -3.64 11.39 -29.00
N GLN A 513 -3.08 11.37 -30.21
CA GLN A 513 -2.69 12.58 -30.92
C GLN A 513 -3.89 13.53 -31.08
N PRO A 514 -3.69 14.86 -31.12
CA PRO A 514 -2.43 15.60 -31.15
C PRO A 514 -1.66 15.69 -29.82
N ARG A 515 -2.35 15.47 -28.69
CA ARG A 515 -1.91 15.98 -27.38
C ARG A 515 -2.47 15.18 -26.22
N LEU A 516 -2.28 13.87 -26.30
CA LEU A 516 -2.83 12.91 -25.36
C LEU A 516 -4.32 13.17 -25.10
N MET A 517 -5.11 13.52 -26.12
CA MET A 517 -6.56 13.73 -25.97
C MET A 517 -7.22 12.44 -25.50
N ASN A 518 -8.26 12.53 -24.67
CA ASN A 518 -8.95 11.32 -24.22
C ASN A 518 -9.59 10.57 -25.38
N GLU A 519 -9.28 9.28 -25.44
CA GLU A 519 -10.02 8.28 -26.20
C GLU A 519 -10.35 7.12 -25.25
N PRO A 520 -11.57 6.54 -25.32
CA PRO A 520 -11.90 5.37 -24.52
C PRO A 520 -10.91 4.22 -24.79
N LEU A 521 -10.45 3.59 -23.70
CA LEU A 521 -9.68 2.35 -23.80
C LEU A 521 -10.56 1.24 -24.37
N PRO A 522 -9.97 0.35 -25.21
CA PRO A 522 -10.71 -0.78 -25.75
C PRO A 522 -11.03 -1.80 -24.64
N GLU A 523 -12.13 -2.54 -24.79
CA GLU A 523 -12.66 -3.43 -23.75
C GLU A 523 -11.63 -4.49 -23.32
N GLU A 524 -10.80 -4.99 -24.24
CA GLU A 524 -9.74 -5.97 -23.97
C GLU A 524 -8.66 -5.44 -23.00
N ALA A 525 -8.42 -4.13 -22.95
CA ALA A 525 -7.46 -3.53 -22.04
C ALA A 525 -8.04 -3.33 -20.62
N LEU A 526 -9.36 -3.45 -20.44
CA LEU A 526 -10.04 -3.18 -19.17
C LEU A 526 -9.94 -4.38 -18.21
N GLN A 527 -8.85 -4.46 -17.45
CA GLN A 527 -8.64 -5.58 -16.52
C GLN A 527 -9.66 -5.62 -15.38
N GLY A 528 -10.11 -4.46 -14.90
CA GLY A 528 -11.14 -4.33 -13.88
C GLY A 528 -12.54 -4.03 -14.44
N GLY A 529 -12.78 -4.26 -15.73
CA GLY A 529 -14.00 -3.82 -16.41
C GLY A 529 -14.10 -2.29 -16.53
N LEU A 530 -15.31 -1.75 -16.57
CA LEU A 530 -15.55 -0.31 -16.77
C LEU A 530 -14.99 0.57 -15.65
N GLY A 531 -14.69 0.00 -14.48
CA GLY A 531 -14.07 0.70 -13.37
C GLY A 531 -12.53 0.68 -13.37
N SER A 532 -11.88 0.20 -14.44
CA SER A 532 -10.41 0.16 -14.52
C SER A 532 -9.80 1.57 -14.39
N VAL A 533 -8.60 1.67 -13.80
CA VAL A 533 -7.84 2.92 -13.75
C VAL A 533 -7.25 3.19 -15.14
N SER A 534 -7.43 4.40 -15.64
CA SER A 534 -6.85 4.89 -16.89
C SER A 534 -5.32 4.88 -16.86
N TYR A 535 -4.68 5.08 -18.02
CA TYR A 535 -3.22 5.20 -18.08
C TYR A 535 -2.72 6.42 -17.31
N ASP A 536 -1.61 6.25 -16.60
CA ASP A 536 -0.96 7.33 -15.85
C ASP A 536 -0.05 8.15 -16.75
N TYR A 537 -0.42 9.41 -16.99
CA TYR A 537 0.39 10.36 -17.74
C TYR A 537 1.14 11.35 -16.86
N ALA A 538 0.92 11.33 -15.55
CA ALA A 538 1.53 12.22 -14.57
C ALA A 538 2.83 11.66 -13.98
N ASP A 539 3.25 10.46 -14.38
CA ASP A 539 4.50 9.84 -13.92
C ASP A 539 4.56 9.65 -12.40
N ASN A 540 3.46 9.19 -11.79
CA ASN A 540 3.40 8.94 -10.36
C ASN A 540 2.83 7.57 -10.05
N THR A 541 3.40 6.57 -10.74
CA THR A 541 3.01 5.16 -10.69
C THR A 541 3.07 4.52 -9.31
N SER A 542 3.78 5.13 -8.34
CA SER A 542 3.72 4.71 -6.93
C SER A 542 2.30 4.76 -6.35
N PHE A 543 1.41 5.57 -6.92
CA PHE A 543 0.03 5.69 -6.47
C PHE A 543 -0.98 4.85 -7.27
N ILE A 544 -0.58 4.19 -8.36
CA ILE A 544 -1.55 3.55 -9.27
C ILE A 544 -2.38 2.45 -8.60
N TYR A 545 -1.85 1.80 -7.56
CA TYR A 545 -2.55 0.79 -6.76
C TYR A 545 -3.42 1.35 -5.64
N GLN A 546 -3.46 2.67 -5.49
CA GLN A 546 -4.21 3.37 -4.45
C GLN A 546 -5.46 4.03 -4.99
N GLN A 547 -5.82 3.78 -6.26
CA GLN A 547 -6.88 4.51 -6.96
C GLN A 547 -8.24 3.83 -6.82
N PRO A 548 -9.34 4.61 -6.69
CA PRO A 548 -10.69 4.09 -6.72
C PRO A 548 -11.09 3.68 -8.15
N HIS A 549 -12.23 3.00 -8.29
CA HIS A 549 -12.83 2.77 -9.61
C HIS A 549 -13.06 4.09 -10.34
N SER A 550 -12.74 4.13 -11.64
CA SER A 550 -12.94 5.34 -12.46
C SER A 550 -14.41 5.73 -12.60
N ASN A 551 -15.32 4.78 -12.36
CA ASN A 551 -16.77 4.96 -12.30
C ASN A 551 -17.34 4.86 -10.87
N ILE A 552 -16.52 5.08 -9.83
CA ILE A 552 -16.94 4.99 -8.43
C ILE A 552 -18.16 5.88 -8.16
N GLY A 553 -19.13 5.38 -7.40
CA GLY A 553 -20.36 6.08 -7.05
C GLY A 553 -20.14 7.33 -6.20
N MET A 554 -21.13 8.22 -6.22
CA MET A 554 -21.08 9.53 -5.56
C MET A 554 -20.79 9.44 -4.06
N GLU A 555 -21.46 8.53 -3.35
CA GLU A 555 -21.24 8.36 -1.90
C GLU A 555 -20.10 7.39 -1.61
N ASN A 556 -19.82 6.48 -2.54
CA ASN A 556 -18.76 5.49 -2.39
C ASN A 556 -17.38 6.13 -2.43
N MET A 557 -17.21 7.28 -3.10
CA MET A 557 -15.96 8.04 -3.02
C MET A 557 -15.64 8.48 -1.58
N GLN A 558 -16.63 8.92 -0.80
CA GLN A 558 -16.40 9.27 0.61
C GLN A 558 -16.01 8.04 1.44
N ARG A 559 -16.70 6.91 1.25
CA ARG A 559 -16.35 5.63 1.90
C ARG A 559 -14.94 5.17 1.57
N PHE A 560 -14.54 5.34 0.31
CA PHE A 560 -13.20 5.01 -0.16
C PHE A 560 -12.13 5.82 0.58
N VAL A 561 -12.28 7.14 0.66
CA VAL A 561 -11.28 7.98 1.34
C VAL A 561 -11.24 7.76 2.85
N GLU A 562 -12.39 7.55 3.49
CA GLU A 562 -12.47 7.23 4.93
C GLU A 562 -11.88 5.86 5.25
N GLY A 563 -12.08 4.86 4.38
CA GLY A 563 -11.45 3.56 4.53
C GLY A 563 -9.94 3.59 4.27
N ARG A 564 -9.48 4.37 3.28
CA ARG A 564 -8.04 4.63 3.06
C ARG A 564 -7.39 5.21 4.31
N ARG A 565 -8.04 6.18 4.96
CA ARG A 565 -7.55 6.81 6.21
C ARG A 565 -7.21 5.74 7.26
N TRP A 566 -8.11 4.79 7.48
CA TRP A 566 -7.90 3.70 8.44
C TRP A 566 -6.76 2.76 8.04
N LEU A 567 -6.69 2.37 6.77
CA LEU A 567 -5.64 1.47 6.27
C LEU A 567 -4.22 2.08 6.42
N HIS A 568 -4.12 3.41 6.34
CA HIS A 568 -2.89 4.18 6.46
C HIS A 568 -2.67 4.75 7.88
N THR A 569 -3.49 4.38 8.86
CA THR A 569 -3.31 4.77 10.26
C THR A 569 -2.33 3.84 10.95
N ASN A 570 -1.35 4.40 11.65
CA ASN A 570 -0.58 3.69 12.66
C ASN A 570 -1.48 3.43 13.88
N LEU A 571 -1.87 2.18 14.11
CA LEU A 571 -2.84 1.80 15.14
C LEU A 571 -2.28 1.82 16.59
N TRP A 572 -1.11 2.41 16.78
CA TRP A 572 -0.57 2.80 18.07
C TRP A 572 -0.64 4.31 18.28
N THR A 573 -0.06 5.09 17.36
CA THR A 573 0.07 6.55 17.50
C THR A 573 -1.12 7.32 16.96
N GLY A 574 -1.94 6.72 16.10
CA GLY A 574 -3.00 7.38 15.33
C GLY A 574 -2.48 8.18 14.13
N GLU A 575 -1.15 8.33 13.98
CA GLU A 575 -0.55 9.09 12.87
C GLU A 575 -0.73 8.37 11.54
N HIS A 576 -0.70 9.14 10.46
CA HIS A 576 -0.80 8.62 9.10
C HIS A 576 0.58 8.40 8.47
N ASN A 577 0.68 7.43 7.56
CA ASN A 577 1.90 7.20 6.78
C ASN A 577 2.26 8.42 5.89
N GLU A 578 1.28 9.26 5.57
CA GLU A 578 1.48 10.55 4.90
C GLU A 578 1.59 11.73 5.88
N ALA A 579 2.40 12.71 5.49
CA ALA A 579 2.45 14.00 6.18
C ALA A 579 1.18 14.83 5.97
N ASN A 580 0.94 15.77 6.88
CA ASN A 580 -0.11 16.81 6.80
C ASN A 580 -1.56 16.28 6.85
N ASN A 581 -1.77 15.04 7.29
CA ASN A 581 -3.08 14.52 7.63
C ASN A 581 -3.31 14.64 9.13
N ASP A 582 -4.54 14.99 9.52
CA ASP A 582 -4.99 14.97 10.89
C ASP A 582 -4.95 13.56 11.45
N ARG A 583 -4.35 13.44 12.64
CA ARG A 583 -4.26 12.19 13.37
C ARG A 583 -5.62 11.50 13.55
N ASN A 584 -5.65 10.18 13.42
CA ASN A 584 -6.80 9.36 13.73
C ASN A 584 -6.78 8.91 15.19
N ASP A 585 -7.30 9.77 16.07
CA ASP A 585 -7.35 9.52 17.52
C ASP A 585 -8.11 8.23 17.89
N ASP A 586 -9.15 7.86 17.13
CA ASP A 586 -9.91 6.62 17.36
C ASP A 586 -9.10 5.35 17.04
N GLY A 587 -8.02 5.48 16.26
CA GLY A 587 -7.11 4.39 15.93
C GLY A 587 -5.97 4.20 16.94
N MET A 588 -5.86 5.06 17.95
CA MET A 588 -4.75 5.01 18.91
C MET A 588 -4.87 3.83 19.88
N TYR A 589 -3.72 3.28 20.27
CA TYR A 589 -3.60 2.24 21.30
C TYR A 589 -4.46 0.97 21.07
N LEU A 590 -4.86 0.70 19.82
CA LEU A 590 -5.57 -0.52 19.44
C LEU A 590 -4.61 -1.70 19.20
N GLN A 591 -3.34 -1.41 18.88
CA GLN A 591 -2.30 -2.41 18.68
C GLN A 591 -1.85 -3.06 19.99
N GLY A 592 -1.69 -4.39 19.94
CA GLY A 592 -1.13 -5.18 21.03
C GLY A 592 0.37 -5.04 21.20
N PRO A 593 0.94 -5.64 22.27
CA PRO A 593 2.34 -5.47 22.63
C PRO A 593 3.33 -6.12 21.65
N ARG A 594 2.87 -7.02 20.78
CA ARG A 594 3.71 -7.73 19.80
C ARG A 594 3.01 -7.71 18.46
N PHE A 595 3.70 -7.34 17.40
CA PHE A 595 3.11 -7.13 16.06
C PHE A 595 4.19 -7.30 14.99
N ASN A 596 3.82 -7.29 13.71
CA ASN A 596 4.79 -7.14 12.61
C ASN A 596 4.86 -5.68 12.18
N GLN A 597 3.71 -5.06 11.86
CA GLN A 597 3.64 -3.64 11.48
C GLN A 597 2.54 -2.89 12.24
N SER A 598 2.69 -1.58 12.36
CA SER A 598 1.71 -0.71 13.05
C SER A 598 0.63 -0.16 12.13
N SER A 599 0.81 -0.19 10.81
CA SER A 599 -0.23 0.08 9.81
C SER A 599 -0.26 -1.04 8.76
N CYS A 600 -1.39 -1.21 8.06
CA CYS A 600 -1.46 -2.18 6.96
C CYS A 600 -0.47 -1.82 5.84
N PHE A 601 -0.25 -0.52 5.63
CA PHE A 601 0.70 0.02 4.67
C PHE A 601 2.14 -0.44 4.91
N GLY A 602 2.54 -0.68 6.17
CA GLY A 602 3.88 -1.17 6.51
C GLY A 602 4.25 -2.52 5.89
N CYS A 603 3.25 -3.38 5.61
CA CYS A 603 3.45 -4.61 4.85
C CYS A 603 3.10 -4.43 3.36
N HIS A 604 2.06 -3.66 3.07
CA HIS A 604 1.54 -3.40 1.72
C HIS A 604 2.06 -2.07 1.17
N ILE A 605 3.37 -1.99 0.90
CA ILE A 605 4.04 -0.76 0.44
C ILE A 605 3.32 -0.20 -0.78
N ASN A 606 2.73 1.00 -0.66
CA ASN A 606 1.94 1.65 -1.72
C ASN A 606 0.79 0.75 -2.25
N ASN A 607 0.14 -0.03 -1.38
CA ASN A 607 -0.83 -1.09 -1.73
C ASN A 607 -0.24 -2.25 -2.57
N GLY A 608 1.08 -2.30 -2.71
CA GLY A 608 1.82 -3.29 -3.46
C GLY A 608 2.32 -4.44 -2.61
N ARG A 609 3.52 -4.93 -2.96
CA ARG A 609 4.19 -6.05 -2.29
C ARG A 609 5.09 -5.54 -1.17
N GLY A 610 5.32 -6.39 -0.17
CA GLY A 610 6.33 -6.15 0.87
C GLY A 610 7.75 -6.30 0.34
N VAL A 611 8.73 -6.00 1.18
CA VAL A 611 10.16 -6.04 0.83
C VAL A 611 10.62 -7.48 0.62
N ALA A 612 11.23 -7.76 -0.53
CA ALA A 612 11.75 -9.08 -0.85
C ALA A 612 13.03 -9.41 -0.06
N PRO A 613 13.26 -10.68 0.31
CA PRO A 613 14.50 -11.11 0.94
C PRO A 613 15.66 -11.07 -0.07
N THR A 614 16.62 -10.18 0.14
CA THR A 614 17.72 -9.94 -0.82
C THR A 614 19.12 -9.95 -0.22
N VAL A 615 19.25 -9.76 1.10
CA VAL A 615 20.55 -9.75 1.79
C VAL A 615 20.50 -10.60 3.07
N LEU A 616 21.67 -11.06 3.52
CA LEU A 616 21.81 -11.78 4.80
C LEU A 616 21.40 -10.89 5.97
N ASN A 617 20.95 -11.51 7.06
CA ASN A 617 20.47 -10.87 8.27
C ASN A 617 19.25 -9.93 8.08
N GLN A 618 18.64 -9.89 6.88
CA GLN A 618 17.48 -9.06 6.62
C GLN A 618 16.30 -9.55 7.45
N LYS A 619 15.76 -8.68 8.31
CA LYS A 619 14.53 -8.94 9.05
C LYS A 619 13.33 -8.95 8.09
N LEU A 620 12.38 -9.87 8.33
CA LEU A 620 11.24 -10.11 7.44
C LEU A 620 9.93 -9.52 7.97
N ASP A 621 9.96 -8.45 8.76
CA ASP A 621 8.79 -7.89 9.43
C ASP A 621 7.83 -7.12 8.52
N THR A 622 8.12 -7.01 7.23
CA THR A 622 7.14 -6.61 6.18
C THR A 622 6.46 -7.81 5.51
N MET A 623 6.83 -9.04 5.91
CA MET A 623 6.24 -10.29 5.48
C MET A 623 5.51 -10.96 6.66
N ALA A 624 4.52 -11.80 6.34
CA ALA A 624 3.84 -12.61 7.34
C ALA A 624 4.52 -13.97 7.49
N ILE A 625 4.82 -14.39 8.72
CA ILE A 625 5.32 -15.73 9.02
C ILE A 625 4.22 -16.48 9.76
N ARG A 626 3.52 -17.38 9.07
CA ARG A 626 2.52 -18.26 9.70
C ARG A 626 3.23 -19.46 10.30
N VAL A 627 2.80 -19.90 11.48
CA VAL A 627 3.46 -20.97 12.24
C VAL A 627 2.45 -21.94 12.81
N ALA A 628 2.86 -23.19 12.95
CA ALA A 628 2.06 -24.26 13.52
C ALA A 628 2.96 -25.31 14.19
N SER A 629 2.33 -26.15 15.01
CA SER A 629 2.92 -27.40 15.47
C SER A 629 3.00 -28.43 14.35
N ASP A 630 3.89 -29.41 14.48
CA ASP A 630 3.95 -30.59 13.60
C ASP A 630 2.93 -31.68 14.00
N GLU A 631 2.25 -31.53 15.15
CA GLU A 631 1.20 -32.44 15.60
C GLU A 631 -0.10 -32.28 14.80
N THR A 632 -0.38 -33.26 13.93
CA THR A 632 -1.65 -33.35 13.21
C THR A 632 -2.68 -34.19 13.94
N ASP A 633 -3.97 -33.94 13.72
CA ASP A 633 -5.01 -34.90 14.07
C ASP A 633 -5.14 -36.03 13.03
N GLY A 634 -6.16 -36.89 13.18
CA GLY A 634 -6.45 -37.96 12.23
C GLY A 634 -6.85 -37.50 10.83
N ASN A 635 -7.09 -36.20 10.63
CA ASN A 635 -7.44 -35.56 9.37
C ASN A 635 -6.29 -34.69 8.82
N GLY A 636 -5.10 -34.72 9.43
CA GLY A 636 -3.94 -33.94 8.98
C GLY A 636 -3.92 -32.47 9.43
N GLN A 637 -4.85 -32.03 10.28
CA GLN A 637 -4.95 -30.63 10.70
C GLN A 637 -3.95 -30.30 11.82
N GLN A 638 -3.17 -29.25 11.62
CA GLN A 638 -2.16 -28.78 12.56
C GLN A 638 -2.78 -27.86 13.63
N ALA A 639 -2.22 -27.90 14.86
CA ALA A 639 -2.56 -26.92 15.89
C ALA A 639 -1.62 -25.70 15.80
N PRO A 640 -2.06 -24.51 16.25
CA PRO A 640 -1.17 -23.35 16.43
C PRO A 640 0.05 -23.71 17.29
N ASN A 641 1.19 -23.07 17.04
CA ASN A 641 2.42 -23.27 17.80
C ASN A 641 2.23 -22.80 19.26
N ALA A 642 2.77 -23.55 20.22
CA ALA A 642 2.55 -23.29 21.65
C ALA A 642 3.23 -22.00 22.16
N LEU A 643 4.18 -21.41 21.45
CA LEU A 643 4.85 -20.17 21.84
C LEU A 643 4.33 -18.96 21.05
N TYR A 644 4.08 -19.14 19.75
CA TYR A 644 3.79 -18.06 18.81
C TYR A 644 2.33 -18.04 18.34
N GLY A 645 1.52 -19.04 18.70
CA GLY A 645 0.16 -19.17 18.18
C GLY A 645 0.16 -19.45 16.69
N GLN A 646 -0.63 -18.70 15.92
CA GLN A 646 -0.78 -18.86 14.47
C GLN A 646 0.24 -18.07 13.63
N ALA A 647 0.93 -17.08 14.21
CA ALA A 647 1.83 -16.19 13.46
C ALA A 647 2.97 -15.65 14.33
N MET A 648 4.16 -15.51 13.75
CA MET A 648 5.24 -14.74 14.39
C MET A 648 4.89 -13.25 14.36
N GLN A 649 5.12 -12.59 15.50
CA GLN A 649 4.99 -11.15 15.69
C GLN A 649 6.36 -10.60 16.07
N MET A 650 7.06 -10.05 15.07
CA MET A 650 8.51 -9.82 15.06
C MET A 650 8.97 -8.52 15.74
N ASN A 651 8.03 -7.62 16.02
CA ASN A 651 8.22 -6.35 16.71
C ASN A 651 7.42 -6.34 18.00
N ALA A 652 7.82 -5.50 18.94
CA ALA A 652 7.11 -5.36 20.20
C ALA A 652 7.21 -3.94 20.76
N ARG A 653 6.33 -3.63 21.70
CA ARG A 653 6.23 -2.33 22.36
C ARG A 653 5.68 -2.49 23.77
N SER A 654 6.22 -1.72 24.70
CA SER A 654 5.65 -1.55 26.03
C SER A 654 4.29 -0.85 25.93
N LEU A 655 3.24 -1.48 26.45
CA LEU A 655 1.91 -0.85 26.50
C LEU A 655 1.84 0.31 27.51
N THR A 656 2.81 0.41 28.41
CA THR A 656 2.83 1.43 29.47
C THR A 656 3.63 2.66 29.06
N THR A 657 4.81 2.47 28.46
CA THR A 657 5.71 3.59 28.05
C THR A 657 5.55 3.94 26.57
N GLY A 658 5.06 3.00 25.76
CA GLY A 658 5.02 3.15 24.31
C GLY A 658 6.38 2.98 23.63
N GLU A 659 7.45 2.66 24.34
CA GLU A 659 8.78 2.43 23.76
C GLU A 659 8.82 1.08 23.02
N LEU A 660 9.54 1.04 21.89
CA LEU A 660 9.80 -0.21 21.18
C LEU A 660 10.66 -1.13 22.04
N GLU A 661 10.35 -2.42 21.98
CA GLU A 661 11.05 -3.47 22.73
C GLU A 661 11.41 -4.63 21.79
N ASN A 662 12.47 -5.36 22.08
CA ASN A 662 12.79 -6.60 21.38
C ASN A 662 12.37 -7.80 22.25
N TRP A 663 11.32 -8.52 21.86
CA TRP A 663 10.83 -9.73 22.55
C TRP A 663 11.24 -11.06 21.86
N GLY A 664 12.31 -11.05 21.07
CA GLY A 664 12.88 -12.27 20.48
C GLY A 664 11.98 -12.97 19.46
N GLY A 665 11.13 -12.21 18.79
CA GLY A 665 10.21 -12.70 17.76
C GLY A 665 10.77 -12.60 16.35
N GLY A 666 11.97 -12.04 16.15
CA GLY A 666 12.52 -11.76 14.83
C GLY A 666 12.77 -13.02 14.00
N VAL A 667 12.51 -12.91 12.70
CA VAL A 667 12.89 -13.86 11.66
C VAL A 667 13.74 -13.13 10.65
N TRP A 668 14.88 -13.71 10.28
CA TRP A 668 15.80 -13.12 9.32
C TRP A 668 16.30 -14.13 8.29
N VAL A 669 16.81 -13.60 7.18
CA VAL A 669 17.51 -14.37 6.15
C VAL A 669 18.88 -14.82 6.69
N ASP A 670 19.17 -16.12 6.70
CA ASP A 670 20.50 -16.66 7.09
C ASP A 670 21.32 -17.20 5.90
N GLY A 671 20.72 -17.25 4.72
CA GLY A 671 21.36 -17.78 3.53
C GLY A 671 20.46 -17.79 2.31
N PHE A 672 21.05 -18.20 1.18
CA PHE A 672 20.34 -18.46 -0.06
C PHE A 672 20.83 -19.76 -0.66
N GLN A 673 19.89 -20.67 -0.94
CA GLN A 673 20.14 -21.86 -1.75
C GLN A 673 19.87 -21.52 -3.20
N THR A 674 20.85 -21.78 -4.07
CA THR A 674 20.72 -21.50 -5.50
C THR A 674 20.68 -22.77 -6.34
N LYS A 675 19.98 -22.70 -7.47
CA LYS A 675 19.87 -23.75 -8.47
C LYS A 675 19.87 -23.14 -9.85
N GLU A 676 20.64 -23.70 -10.77
CA GLU A 676 20.69 -23.24 -12.15
C GLU A 676 19.78 -24.07 -13.06
N VAL A 677 19.07 -23.40 -13.97
CA VAL A 677 18.27 -24.04 -15.02
C VAL A 677 18.69 -23.47 -16.37
N ALA A 678 19.21 -24.33 -17.25
CA ALA A 678 19.56 -23.95 -18.62
C ALA A 678 18.32 -23.96 -19.52
N LEU A 679 18.10 -22.87 -20.26
CA LEU A 679 17.10 -22.77 -21.32
C LEU A 679 17.63 -23.38 -22.62
N ASN A 680 16.73 -23.66 -23.56
CA ASN A 680 17.07 -24.28 -24.85
C ASN A 680 18.03 -23.48 -25.76
N ASP A 681 18.17 -22.17 -25.53
CA ASP A 681 19.10 -21.28 -26.23
C ASP A 681 20.46 -21.13 -25.52
N GLY A 682 20.65 -21.83 -24.39
CA GLY A 682 21.87 -21.79 -23.59
C GLY A 682 21.90 -20.69 -22.53
N LYS A 683 20.91 -19.80 -22.45
CA LYS A 683 20.77 -18.88 -21.31
C LYS A 683 20.54 -19.69 -20.03
N VAL A 684 21.18 -19.31 -18.93
CA VAL A 684 20.98 -19.93 -17.62
C VAL A 684 20.15 -18.98 -16.75
N VAL A 685 19.08 -19.50 -16.16
CA VAL A 685 18.29 -18.83 -15.13
C VAL A 685 18.71 -19.39 -13.77
N GLU A 686 19.23 -18.53 -12.90
CA GLU A 686 19.53 -18.89 -11.51
C GLU A 686 18.27 -18.70 -10.66
N LEU A 687 17.85 -19.77 -9.99
CA LEU A 687 16.81 -19.77 -8.98
C LEU A 687 17.45 -19.55 -7.61
N SER A 688 16.88 -18.66 -6.81
CA SER A 688 17.30 -18.40 -5.42
C SER A 688 16.17 -18.73 -4.45
N GLN A 689 16.48 -19.47 -3.39
CA GLN A 689 15.57 -19.73 -2.27
C GLN A 689 16.22 -19.24 -0.97
N PRO A 690 15.64 -18.24 -0.29
CA PRO A 690 16.13 -17.80 1.01
C PRO A 690 15.98 -18.91 2.06
N THR A 691 16.97 -19.00 2.94
CA THR A 691 16.89 -19.76 4.18
C THR A 691 16.71 -18.81 5.37
N TYR A 692 16.12 -19.32 6.45
CA TYR A 692 15.63 -18.49 7.54
C TYR A 692 16.07 -19.00 8.89
N ALA A 693 16.39 -18.03 9.75
CA ALA A 693 16.74 -18.21 11.15
C ALA A 693 15.81 -17.37 12.05
N PHE A 694 15.75 -17.77 13.32
CA PHE A 694 14.80 -17.26 14.30
C PHE A 694 15.54 -16.79 15.55
N GLU A 695 15.14 -15.65 16.10
CA GLU A 695 15.66 -15.13 17.37
C GLU A 695 15.26 -15.99 18.59
N GLY A 696 14.12 -16.68 18.50
CA GLY A 696 13.65 -17.62 19.51
C GLY A 696 13.66 -19.08 19.03
N PRO A 697 13.07 -20.01 19.80
CA PRO A 697 12.92 -21.40 19.37
C PRO A 697 12.30 -21.48 17.99
N ARG A 698 12.96 -22.21 17.08
CA ARG A 698 12.45 -22.39 15.72
C ARG A 698 11.09 -23.12 15.77
N PRO A 699 10.02 -22.58 15.15
CA PRO A 699 8.75 -23.28 15.07
C PRO A 699 8.90 -24.58 14.26
N GLU A 700 8.10 -25.59 14.60
CA GLU A 700 8.14 -26.91 13.96
C GLU A 700 7.74 -26.82 12.49
N VAL A 701 6.75 -25.99 12.19
CA VAL A 701 6.26 -25.69 10.83
C VAL A 701 6.09 -24.19 10.68
N PHE A 702 6.53 -23.64 9.54
CA PHE A 702 6.34 -22.22 9.22
C PHE A 702 6.18 -21.98 7.72
N SER A 703 5.52 -20.87 7.38
CA SER A 703 5.25 -20.42 6.03
C SER A 703 5.56 -18.93 5.92
N VAL A 704 6.50 -18.58 5.04
CA VAL A 704 6.87 -17.18 4.75
C VAL A 704 5.98 -16.64 3.64
N ARG A 705 5.34 -15.49 3.88
CA ARG A 705 4.30 -14.95 3.00
C ARG A 705 4.51 -13.47 2.74
N SER A 706 4.81 -13.13 1.50
CA SER A 706 4.80 -11.76 1.00
C SER A 706 3.39 -11.18 1.08
N ALA A 707 3.30 -9.90 1.42
CA ALA A 707 2.10 -9.12 1.16
C ALA A 707 1.74 -9.18 -0.34
N GLN A 708 0.46 -9.36 -0.64
CA GLN A 708 -0.08 -9.34 -2.00
C GLN A 708 -0.56 -7.92 -2.34
N PRO A 709 -0.52 -7.48 -3.61
CA PRO A 709 -1.17 -6.23 -4.02
C PRO A 709 -2.65 -6.22 -3.62
N LEU A 710 -3.14 -5.07 -3.16
CA LEU A 710 -4.52 -4.91 -2.64
C LEU A 710 -5.56 -4.58 -3.73
N ILE A 711 -5.13 -4.38 -4.97
CA ILE A 711 -5.98 -3.97 -6.09
C ILE A 711 -6.98 -5.06 -6.53
N GLY A 712 -8.19 -4.63 -6.90
CA GLY A 712 -9.23 -5.49 -7.50
C GLY A 712 -9.85 -6.51 -6.55
N MET A 713 -9.56 -6.41 -5.25
CA MET A 713 -10.07 -7.30 -4.23
C MET A 713 -11.61 -7.37 -4.21
N GLY A 714 -12.31 -6.24 -4.38
CA GLY A 714 -13.78 -6.22 -4.50
C GLY A 714 -14.33 -6.91 -5.74
N LEU A 715 -13.61 -6.87 -6.86
CA LEU A 715 -13.99 -7.59 -8.08
C LEU A 715 -13.88 -9.10 -7.86
N LEU A 716 -12.85 -9.56 -7.14
CA LEU A 716 -12.69 -10.97 -6.76
C LEU A 716 -13.75 -11.43 -5.75
N GLU A 717 -14.17 -10.57 -4.81
CA GLU A 717 -15.31 -10.85 -3.92
C GLU A 717 -16.59 -11.06 -4.73
N ALA A 718 -16.78 -10.26 -5.78
CA ALA A 718 -17.99 -10.27 -6.61
C ALA A 718 -18.08 -11.48 -7.57
N ILE A 719 -17.03 -12.30 -7.71
CA ILE A 719 -17.09 -13.54 -8.50
C ILE A 719 -17.98 -14.55 -7.76
N PRO A 720 -19.03 -15.12 -8.37
CA PRO A 720 -19.86 -16.14 -7.74
C PRO A 720 -19.09 -17.41 -7.34
N ASP A 721 -19.45 -18.05 -6.23
CA ASP A 721 -18.80 -19.30 -5.76
C ASP A 721 -18.89 -20.42 -6.82
N ASP A 722 -20.03 -20.55 -7.51
CA ASP A 722 -20.25 -21.55 -8.57
C ASP A 722 -19.32 -21.33 -9.78
N THR A 723 -18.99 -20.08 -10.09
CA THR A 723 -18.05 -19.72 -11.15
C THR A 723 -16.65 -20.21 -10.78
N ILE A 724 -16.18 -19.99 -9.55
CA ILE A 724 -14.88 -20.51 -9.07
C ILE A 724 -14.86 -22.04 -9.13
N LEU A 725 -15.90 -22.69 -8.61
CA LEU A 725 -16.01 -24.15 -8.62
C LEU A 725 -16.06 -24.74 -10.04
N SER A 726 -16.59 -23.99 -11.02
CA SER A 726 -16.62 -24.43 -12.42
C SER A 726 -15.25 -24.52 -13.07
N PHE A 727 -14.21 -23.89 -12.49
CA PHE A 727 -12.84 -23.97 -12.98
C PHE A 727 -12.12 -25.26 -12.55
N ILE A 728 -12.68 -26.04 -11.62
CA ILE A 728 -12.12 -27.33 -11.20
C ILE A 728 -12.18 -28.31 -12.37
N LYS A 729 -11.06 -28.95 -12.66
CA LYS A 729 -10.89 -29.87 -13.80
C LYS A 729 -10.79 -31.30 -13.35
N THR A 730 -11.44 -32.18 -14.09
CA THR A 730 -11.42 -33.64 -13.86
C THR A 730 -10.59 -34.41 -14.89
N ASP A 731 -10.44 -33.86 -16.11
CA ASP A 731 -9.69 -34.46 -17.22
C ASP A 731 -8.93 -33.38 -18.01
N ASP A 732 -7.81 -32.89 -17.47
CA ASP A 732 -6.92 -31.94 -18.15
C ASP A 732 -5.73 -32.69 -18.78
N PRO A 733 -5.36 -32.43 -20.06
CA PRO A 733 -4.24 -33.10 -20.72
C PRO A 733 -2.89 -32.94 -20.02
N ASP A 734 -2.70 -31.82 -19.32
CA ASP A 734 -1.48 -31.57 -18.57
C ASP A 734 -1.53 -32.16 -17.15
N GLY A 735 -2.71 -32.58 -16.69
CA GLY A 735 -2.94 -33.06 -15.33
C GLY A 735 -3.29 -31.96 -14.33
N VAL A 736 -3.55 -30.74 -14.82
CA VAL A 736 -4.03 -29.61 -14.01
C VAL A 736 -5.43 -29.91 -13.49
N LYS A 737 -5.65 -29.78 -12.19
CA LYS A 737 -6.93 -30.06 -11.55
C LYS A 737 -7.52 -28.80 -10.93
N GLY A 738 -6.75 -28.15 -10.06
CA GLY A 738 -7.27 -27.12 -9.17
C GLY A 738 -8.24 -27.68 -8.14
N ILE A 739 -8.16 -27.22 -6.90
CA ILE A 739 -9.15 -27.52 -5.85
C ILE A 739 -9.58 -26.24 -5.14
N ALA A 740 -10.85 -26.16 -4.74
CA ALA A 740 -11.32 -25.07 -3.90
C ALA A 740 -11.01 -25.38 -2.43
N ASN A 741 -10.50 -24.40 -1.68
CA ASN A 741 -10.42 -24.54 -0.23
C ASN A 741 -11.80 -24.27 0.37
N LEU A 742 -12.28 -25.15 1.24
CA LEU A 742 -13.58 -25.00 1.91
C LEU A 742 -13.34 -24.55 3.35
N ILE A 743 -14.03 -23.49 3.76
CA ILE A 743 -13.78 -22.80 5.02
C ILE A 743 -15.09 -22.53 5.74
N TYR A 744 -15.12 -22.69 7.06
CA TYR A 744 -16.24 -22.25 7.88
C TYR A 744 -16.26 -20.72 7.95
N ASP A 745 -17.41 -20.12 7.64
CA ASP A 745 -17.66 -18.70 7.83
C ASP A 745 -17.74 -18.41 9.34
N PRO A 746 -16.84 -17.57 9.91
CA PRO A 746 -16.81 -17.32 11.34
C PRO A 746 -17.97 -16.44 11.84
N GLU A 747 -18.69 -15.76 10.95
CA GLU A 747 -19.78 -14.85 11.30
C GLU A 747 -21.17 -15.37 10.90
N VAL A 748 -21.24 -16.35 10.01
CA VAL A 748 -22.51 -16.86 9.46
C VAL A 748 -22.77 -18.30 9.87
N THR A 749 -23.98 -18.56 10.40
CA THR A 749 -24.47 -19.91 10.69
C THR A 749 -25.70 -20.26 9.88
N ASP A 750 -25.94 -21.55 9.68
CA ASP A 750 -27.16 -22.08 9.08
C ASP A 750 -28.37 -21.98 10.03
N ALA A 751 -29.55 -22.38 9.56
CA ALA A 751 -30.79 -22.35 10.35
C ALA A 751 -30.75 -23.24 11.63
N PHE A 752 -29.75 -24.11 11.75
CA PHE A 752 -29.52 -25.00 12.90
C PHE A 752 -28.37 -24.51 13.80
N GLY A 753 -27.80 -23.34 13.51
CA GLY A 753 -26.71 -22.74 14.26
C GLY A 753 -25.34 -23.36 14.00
N GLN A 754 -25.16 -24.12 12.92
CA GLN A 754 -23.86 -24.63 12.48
C GLN A 754 -23.15 -23.60 11.58
N PRO A 755 -21.82 -23.42 11.68
CA PRO A 755 -21.09 -22.51 10.80
C PRO A 755 -21.30 -22.86 9.33
N LEU A 756 -21.55 -21.85 8.49
CA LEU A 756 -21.75 -22.04 7.07
C LEU A 756 -20.44 -22.40 6.37
N VAL A 757 -20.45 -23.34 5.43
CA VAL A 757 -19.27 -23.68 4.62
C VAL A 757 -19.28 -22.87 3.33
N ARG A 758 -18.19 -22.18 3.04
CA ARG A 758 -18.03 -21.33 1.84
C ARG A 758 -16.69 -21.57 1.14
N VAL A 759 -16.61 -21.14 -0.12
CA VAL A 759 -15.35 -21.16 -0.89
C VAL A 759 -14.41 -20.10 -0.32
N GLY A 760 -13.22 -20.54 0.07
CA GLY A 760 -12.15 -19.65 0.48
C GLY A 760 -11.51 -18.93 -0.71
N ARG A 761 -11.14 -17.66 -0.52
CA ARG A 761 -10.75 -16.73 -1.60
C ARG A 761 -9.45 -15.99 -1.33
N TYR A 762 -9.22 -15.57 -0.07
CA TYR A 762 -8.12 -14.66 0.26
C TYR A 762 -6.96 -15.32 1.01
N GLY A 763 -5.82 -14.65 0.92
CA GLY A 763 -4.51 -15.16 1.33
C GLY A 763 -3.92 -16.12 0.30
N TRP A 764 -2.69 -16.56 0.58
CA TRP A 764 -1.93 -17.46 -0.30
C TRP A 764 -2.50 -18.88 -0.39
N LYS A 765 -3.28 -19.30 0.61
CA LYS A 765 -3.91 -20.62 0.70
C LYS A 765 -5.44 -20.56 0.67
N ALA A 766 -6.02 -19.45 0.20
CA ALA A 766 -7.47 -19.28 0.08
C ALA A 766 -8.21 -19.60 1.39
N ALA A 767 -7.68 -19.19 2.55
CA ALA A 767 -8.17 -19.64 3.86
C ALA A 767 -9.20 -18.67 4.49
N LYS A 768 -9.70 -17.70 3.72
CA LYS A 768 -10.62 -16.65 4.17
C LYS A 768 -11.71 -16.46 3.11
N VAL A 769 -12.98 -16.44 3.53
CA VAL A 769 -14.14 -16.50 2.61
C VAL A 769 -14.65 -15.14 2.15
N SER A 770 -14.22 -14.04 2.79
CA SER A 770 -14.61 -12.67 2.44
C SER A 770 -13.50 -11.66 2.72
N LEU A 771 -13.58 -10.48 2.11
CA LEU A 771 -12.67 -9.37 2.40
C LEU A 771 -12.70 -8.94 3.87
N ARG A 772 -13.88 -8.96 4.49
CA ARG A 772 -14.03 -8.65 5.91
C ARG A 772 -13.19 -9.59 6.78
N HIS A 773 -13.22 -10.89 6.50
CA HIS A 773 -12.41 -11.88 7.20
C HIS A 773 -10.92 -11.72 6.92
N GLN A 774 -10.56 -11.30 5.70
CA GLN A 774 -9.16 -10.99 5.35
C GLN A 774 -8.63 -9.79 6.16
N VAL A 775 -9.39 -8.71 6.27
CA VAL A 775 -9.02 -7.53 7.07
C VAL A 775 -8.90 -7.88 8.55
N ALA A 776 -9.93 -8.54 9.11
CA ALA A 776 -9.93 -8.93 10.51
C ALA A 776 -8.79 -9.90 10.86
N GLY A 777 -8.51 -10.87 9.98
CA GLY A 777 -7.42 -11.82 10.16
C GLY A 777 -6.04 -11.15 10.11
N ALA A 778 -5.83 -10.22 9.17
CA ALA A 778 -4.59 -9.46 9.08
C ALA A 778 -4.38 -8.55 10.30
N ALA A 779 -5.44 -7.87 10.75
CA ALA A 779 -5.39 -7.04 11.95
C ALA A 779 -4.91 -7.84 13.17
N LEU A 780 -5.46 -9.04 13.41
CA LEU A 780 -5.04 -9.87 14.53
C LEU A 780 -3.64 -10.46 14.34
N LEU A 781 -3.42 -11.16 13.22
CA LEU A 781 -2.23 -11.99 13.04
C LEU A 781 -0.97 -11.16 12.80
N ASP A 782 -1.11 -10.04 12.08
CA ASP A 782 0.03 -9.25 11.61
C ASP A 782 0.20 -7.95 12.40
N MET A 783 -0.86 -7.40 12.99
CA MET A 783 -0.79 -6.11 13.70
C MET A 783 -1.15 -6.20 15.19
N ALA A 784 -1.58 -7.37 15.67
CA ALA A 784 -2.13 -7.60 17.01
C ALA A 784 -3.26 -6.65 17.41
N VAL A 785 -4.08 -6.29 16.44
CA VAL A 785 -5.29 -5.48 16.61
C VAL A 785 -6.49 -6.42 16.56
N THR A 786 -7.36 -6.36 17.57
CA THR A 786 -8.59 -7.16 17.60
C THR A 786 -9.70 -6.50 16.78
N SER A 787 -10.80 -7.22 16.56
CA SER A 787 -11.96 -6.73 15.82
C SER A 787 -13.24 -7.44 16.31
N PRO A 788 -14.43 -7.04 15.84
CA PRO A 788 -15.67 -7.77 16.15
C PRO A 788 -15.64 -9.25 15.74
N VAL A 789 -14.85 -9.61 14.71
CA VAL A 789 -14.66 -10.99 14.25
C VAL A 789 -13.74 -11.77 15.19
N PHE A 790 -12.66 -11.13 15.65
CA PHE A 790 -11.67 -11.72 16.54
C PHE A 790 -11.46 -10.81 17.77
N PRO A 791 -12.31 -10.95 18.81
CA PRO A 791 -12.42 -9.96 19.88
C PRO A 791 -11.30 -10.01 20.91
N SER A 792 -10.43 -11.03 20.88
CA SER A 792 -9.29 -11.13 21.78
C SER A 792 -8.03 -11.61 21.09
N ARG A 793 -6.87 -11.16 21.57
CA ARG A 793 -5.55 -11.64 21.14
C ARG A 793 -5.32 -13.11 21.48
N ALA A 794 -6.07 -13.65 22.43
CA ALA A 794 -6.09 -15.08 22.74
C ALA A 794 -6.54 -15.94 21.53
N CYS A 795 -7.26 -15.36 20.56
CA CYS A 795 -7.58 -16.02 19.29
C CYS A 795 -6.33 -16.52 18.54
N LEU A 796 -5.13 -15.98 18.79
CA LEU A 796 -3.87 -16.51 18.25
C LEU A 796 -3.64 -17.98 18.63
N GLY A 797 -4.14 -18.43 19.77
CA GLY A 797 -4.09 -19.83 20.21
C GLY A 797 -5.15 -20.73 19.55
N GLY A 798 -5.99 -20.20 18.65
CA GLY A 798 -7.05 -20.94 17.97
C GLY A 798 -8.43 -20.78 18.62
N PRO A 799 -9.47 -21.46 18.08
CA PRO A 799 -10.88 -21.17 18.36
C PRO A 799 -11.30 -21.37 19.82
N ALA A 800 -10.74 -22.35 20.54
CA ALA A 800 -11.10 -22.57 21.95
C ALA A 800 -10.69 -21.38 22.85
N ASN A 801 -9.70 -20.60 22.42
CA ASN A 801 -9.23 -19.40 23.10
C ASN A 801 -9.87 -18.12 22.54
N CYS A 802 -10.65 -18.21 21.46
CA CYS A 802 -11.19 -17.05 20.76
C CYS A 802 -12.60 -16.64 21.23
N ASN A 803 -13.24 -17.45 22.08
CA ASN A 803 -14.53 -17.16 22.68
C ASN A 803 -14.36 -16.64 24.11
N THR A 804 -13.94 -15.38 24.25
CA THR A 804 -13.74 -14.75 25.56
C THR A 804 -14.85 -13.74 25.85
N THR A 805 -15.41 -13.77 27.07
CA THR A 805 -16.33 -12.73 27.57
C THR A 805 -15.64 -11.36 27.71
N TYR A 806 -14.31 -11.36 27.73
CA TYR A 806 -13.47 -10.17 27.69
C TYR A 806 -13.12 -9.81 26.24
N GLN A 807 -13.19 -8.52 25.90
CA GLN A 807 -12.78 -7.99 24.61
C GLN A 807 -11.57 -7.10 24.80
N ASP A 808 -10.52 -7.38 24.04
CA ASP A 808 -9.35 -6.53 23.94
C ASP A 808 -9.68 -5.26 23.14
N PRO A 809 -9.03 -4.10 23.41
CA PRO A 809 -9.13 -2.94 22.54
C PRO A 809 -8.72 -3.28 21.11
N GLY A 810 -9.53 -2.86 20.15
CA GLY A 810 -9.37 -3.14 18.73
C GLY A 810 -10.30 -2.31 17.86
N LEU A 811 -10.38 -2.66 16.58
CA LEU A 811 -11.22 -1.97 15.61
C LEU A 811 -12.70 -2.02 16.01
N THR A 812 -13.41 -0.92 15.80
CA THR A 812 -14.87 -0.88 15.88
C THR A 812 -15.49 -1.53 14.64
N GLU A 813 -16.80 -1.80 14.68
CA GLU A 813 -17.55 -2.29 13.52
C GLU A 813 -17.47 -1.32 12.33
N ASP A 814 -17.58 -0.02 12.60
CA ASP A 814 -17.50 1.02 11.57
C ASP A 814 -16.10 1.10 10.95
N ALA A 815 -15.04 1.02 11.77
CA ALA A 815 -13.66 1.01 11.28
C ALA A 815 -13.38 -0.22 10.39
N LEU A 816 -13.78 -1.41 10.86
CA LEU A 816 -13.63 -2.65 10.08
C LEU A 816 -14.43 -2.59 8.77
N THR A 817 -15.63 -2.01 8.82
CA THR A 817 -16.47 -1.80 7.63
C THR A 817 -15.78 -0.86 6.66
N LEU A 818 -15.34 0.34 7.08
CA LEU A 818 -14.67 1.31 6.20
C LEU A 818 -13.41 0.73 5.55
N MET A 819 -12.56 0.02 6.30
CA MET A 819 -11.40 -0.67 5.73
C MET A 819 -11.80 -1.72 4.69
N THR A 820 -12.86 -2.50 4.96
CA THR A 820 -13.40 -3.49 4.01
C THR A 820 -13.97 -2.83 2.76
N GLN A 821 -14.62 -1.68 2.89
CA GLN A 821 -15.21 -0.92 1.77
C GLN A 821 -14.12 -0.29 0.90
N TYR A 822 -13.03 0.20 1.49
CA TYR A 822 -11.86 0.64 0.72
C TYR A 822 -11.33 -0.47 -0.19
N LEU A 823 -11.11 -1.67 0.34
CA LEU A 823 -10.65 -2.81 -0.45
C LEU A 823 -11.67 -3.27 -1.51
N HIS A 824 -12.96 -3.09 -1.27
CA HIS A 824 -14.00 -3.35 -2.28
C HIS A 824 -13.94 -2.36 -3.45
N LEU A 825 -13.59 -1.11 -3.17
CA LEU A 825 -13.63 0.01 -4.10
C LEU A 825 -12.27 0.33 -4.74
N LEU A 826 -11.22 -0.41 -4.38
CA LEU A 826 -9.90 -0.34 -4.98
C LEU A 826 -9.89 -0.93 -6.38
N ALA A 827 -9.56 -0.10 -7.35
CA ALA A 827 -9.57 -0.47 -8.76
C ALA A 827 -8.32 -1.22 -9.20
N VAL A 828 -8.40 -1.70 -10.44
CA VAL A 828 -7.32 -2.37 -11.15
C VAL A 828 -6.86 -1.47 -12.30
N PRO A 829 -5.56 -1.27 -12.51
CA PRO A 829 -5.06 -0.56 -13.69
C PRO A 829 -5.49 -1.24 -15.00
N ALA A 830 -5.79 -0.47 -16.03
CA ALA A 830 -5.93 -1.04 -17.36
C ALA A 830 -4.60 -1.65 -17.84
N GLN A 831 -4.69 -2.70 -18.66
CA GLN A 831 -3.53 -3.28 -19.33
C GLN A 831 -2.90 -2.24 -20.25
N ARG A 832 -1.58 -2.13 -20.20
CA ARG A 832 -0.77 -1.23 -21.05
C ARG A 832 -0.48 -1.88 -22.40
N SER A 833 -1.53 -2.10 -23.18
CA SER A 833 -1.46 -2.79 -24.49
C SER A 833 -1.66 -1.86 -25.69
N VAL A 834 -1.99 -0.59 -25.47
CA VAL A 834 -2.24 0.40 -26.52
C VAL A 834 -1.16 1.48 -26.51
N GLU A 835 -0.67 1.87 -27.68
CA GLU A 835 0.31 2.95 -27.82
C GLU A 835 -0.37 4.32 -27.59
N SER A 836 0.17 5.10 -26.65
CA SER A 836 -0.29 6.47 -26.41
C SER A 836 0.26 7.45 -27.45
N GLY A 837 -0.56 8.43 -27.82
CA GLY A 837 -0.21 9.48 -28.78
C GLY A 837 0.67 10.59 -28.20
N PHE A 838 1.82 10.24 -27.63
CA PHE A 838 2.82 11.21 -27.16
C PHE A 838 3.27 12.14 -28.30
N PRO A 839 3.43 13.45 -28.07
CA PRO A 839 3.91 14.37 -29.10
C PRO A 839 5.27 13.93 -29.65
N LYS A 840 5.53 14.17 -30.94
CA LYS A 840 6.82 13.81 -31.54
C LYS A 840 7.96 14.53 -30.84
N GLY A 841 8.98 13.77 -30.44
CA GLY A 841 10.14 14.30 -29.70
C GLY A 841 9.96 14.28 -28.18
N VAL A 842 8.85 13.73 -27.68
CA VAL A 842 8.64 13.40 -26.27
C VAL A 842 8.82 11.90 -26.10
N THR A 843 9.65 11.47 -25.16
CA THR A 843 9.77 10.07 -24.79
C THR A 843 8.54 9.65 -23.97
N PRO A 844 7.87 8.54 -24.31
CA PRO A 844 6.84 7.95 -23.45
C PRO A 844 7.39 7.65 -22.04
N LEU A 845 6.51 7.59 -21.05
CA LEU A 845 6.92 7.08 -19.74
C LEU A 845 7.29 5.60 -19.87
N PRO A 846 8.30 5.11 -19.13
CA PRO A 846 8.71 3.71 -19.24
C PRO A 846 7.56 2.69 -19.11
N PRO A 847 6.55 2.87 -18.23
CA PRO A 847 5.37 2.01 -18.20
C PRO A 847 4.54 2.04 -19.49
N LEU A 848 4.43 3.19 -20.14
CA LEU A 848 3.61 3.41 -21.35
C LEU A 848 4.40 3.27 -22.66
N ASP A 849 5.70 2.98 -22.59
CA ASP A 849 6.54 2.65 -23.74
C ASP A 849 6.38 1.16 -24.09
N VAL A 850 5.33 0.86 -24.85
CA VAL A 850 4.88 -0.51 -25.10
C VAL A 850 4.95 -0.88 -26.58
N ASP A 851 5.17 -2.16 -26.86
CA ASP A 851 5.03 -2.76 -28.20
C ASP A 851 3.75 -3.62 -28.24
N PRO A 852 2.62 -3.09 -28.75
CA PRO A 852 1.36 -3.83 -28.83
C PRO A 852 1.46 -5.15 -29.59
N ILE A 853 2.35 -5.23 -30.61
CA ILE A 853 2.51 -6.45 -31.40
C ILE A 853 3.24 -7.52 -30.58
N ALA A 854 4.29 -7.15 -29.84
CA ALA A 854 4.95 -8.07 -28.92
C ALA A 854 4.02 -8.55 -27.80
N ILE A 855 3.21 -7.66 -27.24
CA ILE A 855 2.22 -7.99 -26.20
C ILE A 855 1.21 -9.01 -26.72
N ALA A 856 0.61 -8.78 -27.90
CA ALA A 856 -0.35 -9.71 -28.50
C ALA A 856 0.26 -11.09 -28.81
N ARG A 857 1.52 -11.12 -29.29
CA ARG A 857 2.27 -12.39 -29.46
C ARG A 857 2.54 -13.07 -28.11
N GLY A 858 2.87 -12.30 -27.08
CA GLY A 858 3.11 -12.79 -25.73
C GLY A 858 1.88 -13.43 -25.09
N GLU A 859 0.70 -12.83 -25.26
CA GLU A 859 -0.58 -13.39 -24.83
C GLU A 859 -0.89 -14.71 -25.56
N THR A 860 -0.56 -14.78 -26.85
CA THR A 860 -0.66 -16.03 -27.62
C THR A 860 0.27 -17.10 -27.02
N VAL A 861 1.53 -16.75 -26.74
CA VAL A 861 2.49 -17.66 -26.09
C VAL A 861 1.98 -18.12 -24.72
N PHE A 862 1.41 -17.22 -23.92
CA PHE A 862 0.84 -17.54 -22.61
C PHE A 862 -0.23 -18.65 -22.70
N THR A 863 -1.07 -18.59 -23.73
CA THR A 863 -2.09 -19.60 -24.01
C THR A 863 -1.51 -20.88 -24.59
N ASP A 864 -0.57 -20.77 -25.54
CA ASP A 864 0.04 -21.91 -26.24
C ASP A 864 0.82 -22.82 -25.28
N ILE A 865 1.54 -22.24 -24.31
CA ILE A 865 2.23 -23.03 -23.28
C ILE A 865 1.31 -23.43 -22.12
N ARG A 866 0.04 -23.02 -22.15
CA ARG A 866 -1.03 -23.35 -21.20
C ARG A 866 -0.83 -22.76 -19.80
N CYS A 867 -0.34 -21.53 -19.69
CA CYS A 867 -0.38 -20.78 -18.43
C CYS A 867 -1.83 -20.50 -17.99
N ASN A 868 -2.71 -20.27 -18.96
CA ASN A 868 -4.14 -20.04 -18.76
C ASN A 868 -4.91 -21.26 -18.22
N ALA A 869 -4.24 -22.41 -18.02
CA ALA A 869 -4.85 -23.56 -17.37
C ALA A 869 -5.15 -23.32 -15.89
N CYS A 870 -4.40 -22.44 -15.21
CA CYS A 870 -4.67 -21.99 -13.84
C CYS A 870 -4.96 -20.47 -13.84
N HIS A 871 -4.21 -19.72 -14.64
CA HIS A 871 -4.39 -18.28 -14.79
C HIS A 871 -5.54 -17.95 -15.76
N VAL A 872 -6.77 -18.27 -15.37
CA VAL A 872 -7.98 -18.02 -16.18
C VAL A 872 -8.07 -16.54 -16.52
N MET A 873 -8.00 -16.25 -17.83
CA MET A 873 -7.74 -14.91 -18.35
C MET A 873 -8.90 -13.95 -18.09
N GLU A 874 -10.14 -14.41 -18.28
CA GLU A 874 -11.35 -13.59 -18.20
C GLU A 874 -12.39 -14.26 -17.30
N VAL A 875 -13.04 -13.47 -16.45
CA VAL A 875 -14.08 -13.92 -15.52
C VAL A 875 -15.22 -12.91 -15.50
N GLN A 876 -16.46 -13.39 -15.35
CA GLN A 876 -17.64 -12.55 -15.18
C GLN A 876 -17.97 -12.42 -13.69
N THR A 877 -18.07 -11.19 -13.18
CA THR A 877 -18.57 -10.95 -11.82
C THR A 877 -20.09 -11.05 -11.75
N GLY A 878 -20.62 -11.40 -10.58
CA GLY A 878 -22.05 -11.51 -10.32
C GLY A 878 -22.70 -10.19 -9.92
N ASN A 879 -23.90 -10.27 -9.34
CA ASN A 879 -24.71 -9.12 -8.93
C ASN A 879 -24.98 -9.03 -7.42
N ASN A 880 -24.29 -9.85 -6.61
CA ASN A 880 -24.52 -9.97 -5.16
C ASN A 880 -23.74 -8.96 -4.30
N SER A 881 -22.75 -8.25 -4.86
CA SER A 881 -21.99 -7.23 -4.12
C SER A 881 -22.85 -6.00 -3.83
N ALA A 882 -22.76 -5.37 -2.66
CA ALA A 882 -23.46 -4.10 -2.38
C ALA A 882 -23.01 -2.92 -3.26
N PHE A 883 -21.86 -3.03 -3.94
CA PHE A 883 -21.25 -1.99 -4.78
C PHE A 883 -21.53 -2.26 -6.25
N GLU A 884 -22.17 -1.32 -6.97
CA GLU A 884 -22.49 -1.50 -8.39
C GLU A 884 -21.23 -1.51 -9.27
N GLU A 885 -20.16 -0.83 -8.84
CA GLU A 885 -18.86 -0.73 -9.49
C GLU A 885 -18.26 -2.09 -9.86
N VAL A 886 -18.52 -3.11 -9.04
CA VAL A 886 -17.97 -4.46 -9.20
C VAL A 886 -19.00 -5.46 -9.74
N ARG A 887 -20.24 -5.05 -9.99
CA ARG A 887 -21.31 -5.93 -10.48
C ARG A 887 -21.24 -6.12 -11.97
N ASN A 888 -21.52 -7.34 -12.42
CA ASN A 888 -21.69 -7.70 -13.84
C ASN A 888 -20.54 -7.19 -14.73
N GLN A 889 -19.32 -7.15 -14.21
CA GLN A 889 -18.13 -6.77 -14.95
C GLN A 889 -17.50 -7.99 -15.62
N THR A 890 -17.12 -7.85 -16.88
CA THR A 890 -16.15 -8.75 -17.51
C THR A 890 -14.76 -8.26 -17.09
N ILE A 891 -14.07 -9.04 -16.26
CA ILE A 891 -12.77 -8.71 -15.69
C ILE A 891 -11.69 -9.64 -16.23
N ARG A 892 -10.42 -9.20 -16.20
CA ARG A 892 -9.26 -9.98 -16.64
C ARG A 892 -8.23 -10.16 -15.53
N PRO A 893 -8.53 -10.99 -14.51
CA PRO A 893 -7.69 -11.14 -13.34
C PRO A 893 -6.55 -12.14 -13.55
N TYR A 894 -6.63 -13.01 -14.57
CA TYR A 894 -5.66 -14.09 -14.81
C TYR A 894 -5.53 -15.04 -13.61
N THR A 895 -6.66 -15.51 -13.08
CA THR A 895 -6.75 -16.44 -11.95
C THR A 895 -8.08 -17.16 -11.92
N ASP A 896 -8.06 -18.43 -11.51
CA ASP A 896 -9.24 -19.22 -11.15
C ASP A 896 -9.58 -19.18 -9.65
N LEU A 897 -8.75 -18.53 -8.82
CA LEU A 897 -8.82 -18.53 -7.35
C LEU A 897 -8.71 -19.93 -6.70
N LEU A 898 -8.37 -20.97 -7.46
CA LEU A 898 -8.22 -22.33 -6.95
C LEU A 898 -6.81 -22.56 -6.39
N LEU A 899 -6.68 -23.59 -5.57
CA LEU A 899 -5.41 -24.13 -5.10
C LEU A 899 -4.83 -25.10 -6.13
N HIS A 900 -3.55 -24.96 -6.42
CA HIS A 900 -2.81 -25.90 -7.26
C HIS A 900 -1.57 -26.43 -6.53
N ASP A 901 -1.24 -27.70 -6.76
CA ASP A 901 0.04 -28.26 -6.38
C ASP A 901 1.14 -27.58 -7.23
N MET A 902 2.02 -26.81 -6.57
CA MET A 902 3.13 -26.10 -7.21
C MET A 902 4.46 -26.84 -7.08
N GLY A 903 4.45 -28.08 -6.58
CA GLY A 903 5.62 -28.94 -6.43
C GLY A 903 6.37 -28.76 -5.11
N GLU A 904 7.30 -29.69 -4.88
CA GLU A 904 8.05 -29.78 -3.61
C GLU A 904 8.97 -28.58 -3.37
N ASP A 905 9.55 -28.04 -4.44
CA ASP A 905 10.43 -26.87 -4.44
C ASP A 905 9.72 -25.61 -3.87
N LEU A 906 8.38 -25.57 -3.88
CA LEU A 906 7.55 -24.50 -3.34
C LEU A 906 6.71 -24.93 -2.12
N SER A 907 7.01 -26.06 -1.48
CA SER A 907 6.26 -26.57 -0.33
C SER A 907 6.65 -25.86 0.98
N ASP A 908 5.67 -25.35 1.73
CA ASP A 908 5.87 -24.73 3.06
C ASP A 908 5.51 -25.65 4.24
N LYS A 909 5.01 -26.87 3.97
CA LYS A 909 4.53 -27.86 4.95
C LYS A 909 3.40 -27.41 5.89
N LEU A 910 2.92 -26.17 5.77
CA LEU A 910 1.82 -25.65 6.58
C LEU A 910 0.50 -26.13 5.99
N VAL A 911 -0.44 -26.57 6.83
CA VAL A 911 -1.78 -26.98 6.39
C VAL A 911 -2.81 -25.93 6.79
N GLU A 912 -3.58 -25.42 5.81
CA GLU A 912 -4.77 -24.59 6.05
C GLU A 912 -5.96 -25.19 5.29
N GLY A 913 -6.73 -26.06 5.96
CA GLY A 913 -7.81 -26.80 5.32
C GLY A 913 -7.26 -27.80 4.30
N LEU A 914 -7.73 -27.70 3.06
CA LEU A 914 -7.25 -28.56 1.96
C LEU A 914 -5.92 -28.09 1.36
N ALA A 915 -5.45 -26.90 1.76
CA ALA A 915 -4.19 -26.37 1.29
C ALA A 915 -3.01 -26.97 2.09
N GLU A 916 -2.57 -28.16 1.68
CA GLU A 916 -1.33 -28.76 2.19
C GLU A 916 -0.09 -27.94 1.76
N GLY A 917 1.10 -28.37 2.17
CA GLY A 917 2.34 -27.60 2.00
C GLY A 917 2.63 -27.10 0.58
N ARG A 918 2.30 -27.92 -0.43
CA ARG A 918 2.53 -27.66 -1.86
C ARG A 918 1.42 -26.89 -2.56
N TYR A 919 0.28 -26.70 -1.90
CA TYR A 919 -0.90 -26.09 -2.49
C TYR A 919 -0.91 -24.59 -2.28
N TRP A 920 -1.02 -23.87 -3.39
CA TRP A 920 -1.08 -22.41 -3.42
C TRP A 920 -2.23 -21.94 -4.27
N ARG A 921 -2.91 -20.89 -3.81
CA ARG A 921 -3.94 -20.21 -4.59
C ARG A 921 -3.28 -19.53 -5.78
N THR A 922 -3.85 -19.67 -6.98
CA THR A 922 -3.46 -18.87 -8.15
C THR A 922 -3.70 -17.38 -7.85
N PRO A 923 -2.67 -16.53 -7.69
CA PRO A 923 -2.89 -15.10 -7.49
C PRO A 923 -3.31 -14.43 -8.81
N ALA A 924 -4.09 -13.35 -8.73
CA ALA A 924 -4.38 -12.52 -9.90
C ALA A 924 -3.08 -11.89 -10.44
N LEU A 925 -2.91 -11.83 -11.77
CA LEU A 925 -1.72 -11.26 -12.42
C LEU A 925 -1.91 -9.80 -12.84
N TRP A 926 -3.10 -9.22 -12.69
CA TRP A 926 -3.32 -7.81 -12.98
C TRP A 926 -2.35 -6.91 -12.20
N GLY A 927 -1.91 -5.82 -12.83
CA GLY A 927 -0.92 -4.90 -12.29
C GLY A 927 0.51 -5.45 -12.19
N ILE A 928 0.80 -6.74 -12.39
CA ILE A 928 2.12 -7.30 -12.06
C ILE A 928 3.30 -6.56 -12.71
N GLY A 929 3.13 -5.93 -13.87
CA GLY A 929 4.16 -5.10 -14.51
C GLY A 929 4.43 -3.76 -13.80
N TYR A 930 3.49 -3.27 -12.99
CA TYR A 930 3.67 -2.10 -12.12
C TYR A 930 4.40 -2.41 -10.81
N ALA A 931 4.60 -3.68 -10.43
CA ALA A 931 5.02 -4.04 -9.07
C ALA A 931 6.28 -3.31 -8.57
N LYS A 932 7.29 -3.14 -9.44
CA LYS A 932 8.52 -2.39 -9.11
C LYS A 932 8.27 -0.89 -9.02
N ALA A 933 7.52 -0.34 -9.97
CA ALA A 933 7.21 1.09 -10.02
C ALA A 933 6.33 1.53 -8.83
N VAL A 934 5.47 0.63 -8.34
CA VAL A 934 4.65 0.85 -7.14
C VAL A 934 5.50 0.85 -5.87
N ALA A 935 6.43 -0.11 -5.73
CA ALA A 935 7.30 -0.16 -4.56
C ALA A 935 8.21 1.08 -4.46
N GLY A 936 8.62 1.64 -5.60
CA GLY A 936 9.53 2.78 -5.68
C GLY A 936 11.00 2.38 -5.57
N ASP A 937 11.88 3.36 -5.75
CA ASP A 937 13.33 3.13 -5.71
C ASP A 937 13.78 2.67 -4.31
N GLY A 938 14.73 1.72 -4.28
CA GLY A 938 15.30 1.20 -3.04
C GLY A 938 14.53 0.06 -2.38
N TYR A 939 13.32 -0.26 -2.84
CA TYR A 939 12.53 -1.39 -2.33
C TYR A 939 12.64 -2.62 -3.24
N PRO A 940 13.37 -3.68 -2.85
CA PRO A 940 13.42 -4.89 -3.66
C PRO A 940 12.05 -5.57 -3.70
N VAL A 941 11.59 -5.88 -4.92
CA VAL A 941 10.33 -6.59 -5.18
C VAL A 941 10.62 -7.99 -5.70
N GLY A 942 9.97 -8.98 -5.10
CA GLY A 942 10.05 -10.38 -5.48
C GLY A 942 8.68 -10.98 -5.80
N PHE A 943 8.69 -12.12 -6.48
CA PHE A 943 7.51 -12.85 -6.92
C PHE A 943 7.39 -14.21 -6.22
N LEU A 944 6.25 -14.86 -6.40
CA LEU A 944 5.78 -16.04 -5.64
C LEU A 944 5.35 -15.69 -4.21
N HIS A 945 5.00 -16.72 -3.43
CA HIS A 945 4.41 -16.57 -2.10
C HIS A 945 5.36 -15.98 -1.07
N ASP A 946 6.66 -16.22 -1.21
CA ASP A 946 7.71 -15.79 -0.28
C ASP A 946 8.70 -14.79 -0.90
N SER A 947 8.33 -14.20 -2.05
CA SER A 947 9.15 -13.22 -2.78
C SER A 947 10.55 -13.72 -3.17
N ARG A 948 10.78 -15.05 -3.25
CA ARG A 948 12.09 -15.60 -3.59
C ARG A 948 12.55 -15.29 -5.02
N ALA A 949 11.60 -15.19 -5.96
CA ALA A 949 11.91 -14.99 -7.37
C ALA A 949 12.17 -13.51 -7.66
N ARG A 950 13.34 -13.17 -8.17
CA ARG A 950 13.79 -11.77 -8.41
C ARG A 950 13.23 -11.19 -9.71
N THR A 951 12.78 -12.06 -10.61
CA THR A 951 12.23 -11.68 -11.92
C THR A 951 11.02 -12.55 -12.27
N LEU A 952 10.22 -12.10 -13.24
CA LEU A 952 9.11 -12.90 -13.79
C LEU A 952 9.61 -14.17 -14.50
N GLU A 953 10.76 -14.11 -15.18
CA GLU A 953 11.39 -15.29 -15.78
C GLU A 953 11.79 -16.32 -14.71
N GLU A 954 12.42 -15.86 -13.63
CA GLU A 954 12.75 -16.73 -12.50
C GLU A 954 11.48 -17.34 -11.88
N ALA A 955 10.42 -16.54 -11.70
CA ALA A 955 9.15 -17.01 -11.17
C ALA A 955 8.52 -18.09 -12.05
N ILE A 956 8.54 -17.93 -13.39
CA ILE A 956 8.08 -18.95 -14.34
C ILE A 956 8.87 -20.24 -14.14
N VAL A 957 10.19 -20.17 -14.02
CA VAL A 957 11.05 -21.36 -13.88
C VAL A 957 10.90 -22.06 -12.52
N TRP A 958 10.40 -21.39 -11.49
CA TRP A 958 10.05 -22.04 -10.22
C TRP A 958 8.78 -22.90 -10.27
N HIS A 959 7.91 -22.75 -11.28
CA HIS A 959 6.64 -23.47 -11.33
C HIS A 959 6.84 -24.99 -11.43
N GLY A 960 6.38 -25.74 -10.43
CA GLY A 960 6.38 -27.21 -10.41
C GLY A 960 4.97 -27.80 -10.38
N GLY A 961 4.87 -29.06 -9.94
CA GLY A 961 3.57 -29.73 -9.72
C GLY A 961 2.66 -29.71 -10.96
N GLU A 962 1.45 -29.20 -10.82
CA GLU A 962 0.48 -29.08 -11.92
C GLU A 962 0.97 -28.14 -13.05
N ALA A 963 1.79 -27.13 -12.72
CA ALA A 963 2.33 -26.17 -13.69
C ALA A 963 3.64 -26.64 -14.37
N GLN A 964 4.18 -27.79 -13.98
CA GLN A 964 5.43 -28.36 -14.47
C GLN A 964 5.52 -28.41 -16.00
N LYS A 965 4.46 -28.87 -16.69
CA LYS A 965 4.47 -29.00 -18.16
C LYS A 965 4.54 -27.64 -18.86
N SER A 966 3.81 -26.64 -18.35
CA SER A 966 3.86 -25.27 -18.89
C SER A 966 5.24 -24.65 -18.72
N ARG A 967 5.87 -24.86 -17.56
CA ARG A 967 7.27 -24.46 -17.34
C ARG A 967 8.22 -25.18 -18.30
N ASP A 968 8.06 -26.49 -18.47
CA ASP A 968 8.95 -27.27 -19.32
C ASP A 968 8.87 -26.82 -20.79
N ARG A 969 7.70 -26.38 -21.28
CA ARG A 969 7.58 -25.72 -22.60
C ARG A 969 8.33 -24.39 -22.65
N TYR A 970 8.24 -23.56 -21.61
CA TYR A 970 8.99 -22.31 -21.52
C TYR A 970 10.51 -22.52 -21.62
N VAL A 971 11.02 -23.51 -20.89
CA VAL A 971 12.45 -23.83 -20.80
C VAL A 971 12.95 -24.50 -22.08
N ASN A 972 12.22 -25.48 -22.60
CA ASN A 972 12.73 -26.40 -23.64
C ASN A 972 12.28 -26.05 -25.06
N GLU A 973 11.14 -25.36 -25.24
CA GLU A 973 10.50 -25.24 -26.55
C GLU A 973 10.47 -23.80 -27.09
N LEU A 974 10.29 -22.79 -26.23
CA LEU A 974 10.21 -21.41 -26.69
C LEU A 974 11.54 -20.88 -27.24
N SER A 975 11.48 -20.02 -28.25
CA SER A 975 12.63 -19.23 -28.70
C SER A 975 12.90 -18.04 -27.78
N THR A 976 14.08 -17.43 -27.90
CA THR A 976 14.43 -16.19 -27.18
C THR A 976 13.38 -15.09 -27.42
N GLN A 977 12.89 -14.94 -28.66
CA GLN A 977 11.89 -13.92 -28.98
C GLN A 977 10.52 -14.24 -28.35
N GLN A 978 10.08 -15.50 -28.37
CA GLN A 978 8.80 -15.87 -27.74
C GLN A 978 8.84 -15.67 -26.22
N ARG A 979 9.98 -15.93 -25.57
CA ARG A 979 10.17 -15.59 -24.15
C ARG A 979 10.10 -14.08 -23.92
N ALA A 980 10.76 -13.28 -24.76
CA ALA A 980 10.71 -11.83 -24.66
C ALA A 980 9.29 -11.28 -24.86
N ASP A 981 8.55 -11.79 -25.85
CA ASP A 981 7.15 -11.44 -26.11
C ASP A 981 6.27 -11.79 -24.90
N LEU A 982 6.43 -12.99 -24.30
CA LEU A 982 5.70 -13.40 -23.09
C LEU A 982 5.99 -12.46 -21.91
N ILE A 983 7.25 -12.07 -21.70
CA ILE A 983 7.61 -11.12 -20.64
C ILE A 983 7.05 -9.72 -20.94
N ALA A 984 7.01 -9.28 -22.21
CA ALA A 984 6.37 -8.03 -22.60
C ALA A 984 4.87 -8.04 -22.28
N PHE A 985 4.17 -9.15 -22.57
CA PHE A 985 2.78 -9.35 -22.17
C PHE A 985 2.60 -9.26 -20.66
N LEU A 986 3.37 -10.01 -19.86
CA LEU A 986 3.25 -9.95 -18.40
C LEU A 986 3.58 -8.57 -17.82
N ASN A 987 4.55 -7.85 -18.40
CA ASN A 987 4.84 -6.47 -18.00
C ASN A 987 3.76 -5.48 -18.44
N SER A 988 2.96 -5.80 -19.47
CA SER A 988 1.82 -4.97 -19.85
C SER A 988 0.67 -5.05 -18.84
N LEU A 989 0.61 -6.14 -18.07
CA LEU A 989 -0.45 -6.39 -17.10
C LEU A 989 -0.39 -5.45 -15.90
#